data_AF-A0A6M1Z5G2-F1
#
_entry.id   AF-A0A6M1Z5G2-F1
#
_cell.length_a   1.000
_cell.length_b   1.000
_cell.length_c   1.000
_cell.angle_alpha   90.00
_cell.angle_beta   90.00
_cell.angle_gamma   90.00
#
_symmetry.space_group_name_H-M   'P 1'
#
loop_
_entity.id
_entity.type
_entity.pdbx_description
1 polymer ?
#
loop_
_entity_poly.entity_id
_entity_poly.type
_entity_poly.pdbx_seq_one_letter_code
_entity_poly.pdbx_strand_id
1 'polypeptide(L)'
;YIFIRNLLFFQVKLYYGYILVKRKNNLNFNMSDNTIYKKISLISKIILIVFAIITFKIWHLGVFQKEKRLTDAIKPKRRVIVEKANRGIICDREGLPLAVNKVKYNATIYYSHIKQLPYVRYEKDKNGNKIKKFVRKEYIKKLSNVLAKELDLDSARIEDLIHSKASVLSHIPFVIKENISEKTYYRLKMLQRNWPGIHSEISSERFYPLDKVGSDLLGYMGRISQREYFNIANEIKDLQELIESYDNKESLNSKKYLSIGDIKKRLDELKKLSYSATDLVGKASIEKIVDEKLKGFHEKKTFLVDIKGNFLKEIEKHKKPKSGCRVNLTILEPLQKFSENLLLEDEKARENSSKRYNPKVKQSEILKEPWIKGGCIVVMDPMTSEILTLASVPRFDPNDFIPSSNQKIRDIKQKNINKWLETPSHIANIFDGKEKLTKEYFVNGLKTDQNELSFDFFLDLILPKKSPIKDSIEKINNIKTAIEIQENLETLLYFSKAKNTKALFDAIFKKENNSEHLNIIKNLDENKEIVKIPIKNLKTYLSNIVDNRDKIFLIDLLKMSVYNVSFPDELIEKIKDLSLSNYWRISKAILRIKDSLKTQMKPLYDKIYFSNWRNINEKKFLQDKRKEEILTKKFHRPYIDLLDECENKKFSKFWKKNSAIFITYLLKESVYEESLMPYFSFLKDLKKAEFSEDLDLIKYSLEKLDSASVFSFIKTVRAFDELDRELLYDYPKVRKTKDKKTEKDLASSFYPINGFGYSKSYAISSSSPPGSIFKLLIAYTALKERYSYLKQNNKSLKALNPLTIIDDIYWDSKVKKGGSIVVAKSLANRAYPRIYKQGRLPRSSHVGIGKVDLIQAIEKSSNPYFSILASDFVENPYTLINTAKDFSIGKKTGIDLLAESAGNLPEDIIFNKTSLYSFAIGQHSLIVTPLQTAIMLVAIANKGKILKPKLLMSDETEIKQKIFMPDEIREMILEGMSKAVSSNAGSARANIIKNLKKDPKLLQEYKKLSNEFVGKTSTAEFMFNPNINPSSKAEKYNNIWFGAISFESNKSASKKQLWQKPELVVVVQLNFGSGGKEAAALAFQIIKKYKELKLSSNTL
;
A
#
# COMPACT_ATOMS: atom_id res chain seq x y z
N TYR A 1 42.90 -9.36 52.40
CA TYR A 1 43.23 -10.30 53.49
C TYR A 1 43.81 -11.61 52.98
N ILE A 2 43.07 -12.42 52.20
CA ILE A 2 43.57 -13.70 51.62
C ILE A 2 44.83 -13.50 50.76
N PHE A 3 44.87 -12.43 49.97
CA PHE A 3 46.03 -12.07 49.16
C PHE A 3 47.28 -11.77 50.00
N ILE A 4 47.14 -11.00 51.08
CA ILE A 4 48.23 -10.65 52.01
C ILE A 4 48.70 -11.90 52.79
N ARG A 5 47.76 -12.79 53.19
CA ARG A 5 48.09 -14.06 53.84
C ARG A 5 48.91 -14.98 52.92
N ASN A 6 48.51 -15.10 51.66
CA ASN A 6 49.24 -15.88 50.66
C ASN A 6 50.60 -15.25 50.33
N LEU A 7 50.70 -13.92 50.38
CA LEU A 7 51.94 -13.17 50.18
C LEU A 7 52.95 -13.43 51.31
N LEU A 8 52.51 -13.34 52.57
CA LEU A 8 53.33 -13.68 53.75
C LEU A 8 53.79 -15.14 53.69
N PHE A 9 52.92 -16.07 53.28
CA PHE A 9 53.29 -17.47 53.08
C PHE A 9 54.32 -17.68 51.96
N PHE A 10 54.19 -16.94 50.85
CA PHE A 10 55.14 -17.02 49.74
C PHE A 10 56.50 -16.39 50.09
N GLN A 11 56.48 -15.32 50.87
CA GLN A 11 57.68 -14.62 51.35
C GLN A 11 58.42 -15.47 52.41
N VAL A 12 57.68 -16.12 53.31
CA VAL A 12 58.24 -17.12 54.24
C VAL A 12 58.82 -18.29 53.45
N LYS A 13 58.15 -18.81 52.41
CA LYS A 13 58.70 -19.89 51.56
C LYS A 13 59.96 -19.48 50.79
N LEU A 14 60.02 -18.24 50.28
CA LEU A 14 61.22 -17.72 49.59
C LEU A 14 62.38 -17.51 50.57
N TYR A 15 62.11 -17.03 51.78
CA TYR A 15 63.12 -16.87 52.82
C TYR A 15 63.61 -18.21 53.39
N TYR A 16 62.70 -19.18 53.53
CA TYR A 16 63.03 -20.57 53.88
C TYR A 16 63.85 -21.25 52.77
N GLY A 17 63.50 -20.99 51.50
CA GLY A 17 64.29 -21.41 50.34
C GLY A 17 65.68 -20.79 50.33
N TYR A 18 65.80 -19.50 50.67
CA TYR A 18 67.07 -18.80 50.83
C TYR A 18 67.94 -19.41 51.95
N ILE A 19 67.36 -19.75 53.11
CA ILE A 19 68.07 -20.41 54.22
C ILE A 19 68.48 -21.84 53.85
N LEU A 20 67.60 -22.61 53.17
CA LEU A 20 67.89 -23.97 52.72
C LEU A 20 69.01 -24.01 51.68
N VAL A 21 69.04 -23.08 50.72
CA VAL A 21 70.12 -22.96 49.72
C VAL A 21 71.43 -22.53 50.39
N LYS A 22 71.38 -21.66 51.41
CA LYS A 22 72.56 -21.23 52.17
C LYS A 22 73.13 -22.34 53.08
N ARG A 23 72.31 -23.29 53.54
CA ARG A 23 72.75 -24.45 54.35
C ARG A 23 73.25 -25.64 53.53
N LYS A 24 72.87 -25.77 52.25
CA LYS A 24 73.21 -26.93 51.40
C LYS A 24 74.48 -26.79 50.56
N ASN A 25 75.05 -25.58 50.43
CA ASN A 25 76.20 -25.31 49.54
C ASN A 25 77.48 -24.95 50.32
N ASN A 26 77.99 -25.91 51.11
CA ASN A 26 79.32 -25.85 51.71
C ASN A 26 80.35 -26.70 50.94
N LEU A 27 80.16 -26.90 49.63
CA LEU A 27 81.09 -27.61 48.74
C LEU A 27 81.21 -26.85 47.42
N ASN A 28 82.45 -26.43 47.16
CA ASN A 28 83.06 -25.86 45.95
C ASN A 28 82.20 -25.83 44.68
N PHE A 29 81.96 -24.62 44.14
CA PHE A 29 82.01 -24.38 42.69
C PHE A 29 82.39 -22.93 42.36
N ASN A 30 83.18 -22.80 41.30
CA ASN A 30 84.02 -21.67 40.91
C ASN A 30 83.32 -20.33 40.60
N MET A 31 84.12 -19.26 40.74
CA MET A 31 83.84 -17.88 40.39
C MET A 31 83.17 -17.71 39.00
N SER A 32 81.86 -17.43 38.99
CA SER A 32 81.19 -16.58 37.98
C SER A 32 79.76 -16.16 38.36
N ASP A 33 79.16 -16.71 39.43
CA ASP A 33 77.75 -16.45 39.77
C ASP A 33 77.48 -15.23 40.66
N ASN A 34 78.51 -14.55 41.19
CA ASN A 34 78.31 -13.41 42.11
C ASN A 34 77.64 -12.20 41.43
N THR A 35 77.68 -12.12 40.10
CA THR A 35 76.95 -11.10 39.31
C THR A 35 75.48 -11.46 39.11
N ILE A 36 75.16 -12.74 38.92
CA ILE A 36 73.78 -13.23 38.75
C ILE A 36 73.01 -13.10 40.07
N TYR A 37 73.61 -13.51 41.20
CA TYR A 37 72.98 -13.35 42.52
C TYR A 37 72.78 -11.86 42.89
N LYS A 38 73.73 -10.98 42.56
CA LYS A 38 73.55 -9.52 42.74
C LYS A 38 72.46 -8.96 41.83
N LYS A 39 72.36 -9.38 40.56
CA LYS A 39 71.29 -8.95 39.64
C LYS A 39 69.92 -9.46 40.08
N ILE A 40 69.79 -10.72 40.52
CA ILE A 40 68.54 -11.28 41.05
C ILE A 40 68.14 -10.55 42.35
N SER A 41 69.09 -10.22 43.23
CA SER A 41 68.84 -9.42 44.43
C SER A 41 68.42 -7.99 44.10
N LEU A 42 69.01 -7.37 43.07
CA LEU A 42 68.63 -6.03 42.62
C LEU A 42 67.22 -6.03 42.01
N ILE A 43 66.91 -7.00 41.14
CA ILE A 43 65.58 -7.17 40.53
C ILE A 43 64.54 -7.46 41.61
N SER A 44 64.83 -8.32 42.59
CA SER A 44 63.89 -8.61 43.67
C SER A 44 63.63 -7.38 44.54
N LYS A 45 64.64 -6.55 44.81
CA LYS A 45 64.49 -5.26 45.50
C LYS A 45 63.66 -4.27 44.68
N ILE A 46 63.89 -4.16 43.37
CA ILE A 46 63.09 -3.29 42.47
C ILE A 46 61.63 -3.76 42.47
N ILE A 47 61.39 -5.06 42.33
CA ILE A 47 60.06 -5.67 42.40
C ILE A 47 59.41 -5.36 43.75
N LEU A 48 60.15 -5.48 44.86
CA LEU A 48 59.64 -5.22 46.21
C LEU A 48 59.30 -3.74 46.41
N ILE A 49 60.08 -2.81 45.83
CA ILE A 49 59.79 -1.38 45.81
C ILE A 49 58.54 -1.09 44.97
N VAL A 50 58.42 -1.67 43.77
CA VAL A 50 57.22 -1.52 42.92
C VAL A 50 55.98 -2.06 43.64
N PHE A 51 56.09 -3.22 44.30
CA PHE A 51 55.00 -3.76 45.11
C PHE A 51 54.70 -2.88 46.32
N ALA A 52 55.70 -2.32 47.00
CA ALA A 52 55.47 -1.38 48.09
C ALA A 52 54.71 -0.13 47.60
N ILE A 53 55.07 0.41 46.43
CA ILE A 53 54.35 1.53 45.79
C ILE A 53 52.90 1.14 45.44
N ILE A 54 52.67 -0.04 44.87
CA ILE A 54 51.33 -0.53 44.55
C ILE A 54 50.51 -0.75 45.83
N THR A 55 51.10 -1.35 46.86
CA THR A 55 50.44 -1.62 48.14
C THR A 55 50.11 -0.33 48.86
N PHE A 56 51.03 0.64 48.85
CA PHE A 56 50.80 1.99 49.34
C PHE A 56 49.71 2.70 48.53
N LYS A 57 49.69 2.56 47.21
CA LYS A 57 48.62 3.13 46.36
C LYS A 57 47.27 2.49 46.65
N ILE A 58 47.21 1.17 46.87
CA ILE A 58 46.00 0.45 47.26
C ILE A 58 45.53 0.88 48.64
N TRP A 59 46.44 1.03 49.61
CA TRP A 59 46.13 1.55 50.94
C TRP A 59 45.61 3.00 50.85
N HIS A 60 46.29 3.86 50.10
CA HIS A 60 45.87 5.24 49.89
C HIS A 60 44.49 5.32 49.19
N LEU A 61 44.22 4.47 48.21
CA LEU A 61 42.90 4.40 47.55
C LEU A 61 41.81 3.79 48.44
N GLY A 62 42.15 2.76 49.22
CA GLY A 62 41.21 1.93 49.98
C GLY A 62 40.96 2.39 51.42
N VAL A 63 41.84 3.24 51.98
CA VAL A 63 41.73 3.81 53.33
C VAL A 63 41.57 5.32 53.23
N PHE A 64 42.54 6.02 52.64
CA PHE A 64 42.56 7.49 52.63
C PHE A 64 41.52 8.10 51.69
N GLN A 65 41.39 7.58 50.47
CA GLN A 65 40.36 8.00 49.52
C GLN A 65 39.06 7.19 49.63
N LYS A 66 38.94 6.29 50.63
CA LYS A 66 37.75 5.44 50.79
C LYS A 66 36.48 6.27 50.85
N GLU A 67 36.44 7.26 51.73
CA GLU A 67 35.26 8.10 51.93
C GLU A 67 34.97 8.96 50.69
N LYS A 68 36.01 9.52 50.06
CA LYS A 68 35.86 10.27 48.80
C LYS A 68 35.34 9.37 47.66
N ARG A 69 35.82 8.14 47.55
CA ARG A 69 35.37 7.17 46.52
C ARG A 69 34.00 6.59 46.82
N LEU A 70 33.66 6.42 48.09
CA LEU A 70 32.36 5.93 48.54
C LEU A 70 31.31 7.03 48.38
N THR A 71 31.65 8.29 48.63
CA THR A 71 30.82 9.45 48.28
C THR A 71 30.71 9.61 46.76
N ASP A 72 31.80 9.50 45.99
CA ASP A 72 31.76 9.50 44.52
C ASP A 72 30.93 8.33 43.94
N ALA A 73 30.91 7.17 44.60
CA ALA A 73 30.08 6.03 44.22
C ALA A 73 28.60 6.21 44.59
N ILE A 74 28.32 6.92 45.70
CA ILE A 74 26.96 7.29 46.15
C ILE A 74 26.41 8.49 45.39
N LYS A 75 27.26 9.26 44.69
CA LYS A 75 26.81 10.43 43.93
C LYS A 75 25.68 10.05 42.97
N PRO A 76 24.53 10.74 43.07
CA PRO A 76 23.39 10.43 42.24
C PRO A 76 23.72 10.69 40.78
N LYS A 77 23.31 9.77 39.92
CA LYS A 77 23.52 9.88 38.47
C LYS A 77 22.41 10.71 37.85
N ARG A 78 22.74 11.50 36.84
CA ARG A 78 21.74 12.18 36.03
C ARG A 78 21.12 11.20 35.04
N ARG A 79 19.80 11.18 34.96
CA ARG A 79 19.05 10.41 33.98
C ARG A 79 18.03 11.29 33.30
N VAL A 80 17.97 11.20 31.99
CA VAL A 80 17.05 11.97 31.16
C VAL A 80 15.89 11.07 30.73
N ILE A 81 14.66 11.53 30.93
CA ILE A 81 13.43 10.89 30.43
C ILE A 81 12.79 11.85 29.45
N VAL A 82 12.37 11.34 28.30
CA VAL A 82 11.66 12.13 27.29
C VAL A 82 10.16 12.10 27.60
N GLU A 83 9.58 13.26 27.86
CA GLU A 83 8.13 13.45 27.94
C GLU A 83 7.61 13.78 26.53
N LYS A 84 6.70 12.93 26.04
CA LYS A 84 6.17 13.06 24.68
C LYS A 84 5.20 14.24 24.59
N ALA A 85 5.25 14.93 23.47
CA ALA A 85 4.31 15.98 23.14
C ALA A 85 3.12 15.39 22.39
N ASN A 86 1.93 15.94 22.60
CA ASN A 86 0.77 15.59 21.79
C ASN A 86 0.97 16.08 20.37
N ARG A 87 0.61 15.23 19.40
CA ARG A 87 0.64 15.58 17.98
C ARG A 87 -0.37 16.70 17.68
N GLY A 88 -0.10 17.57 16.73
CA GLY A 88 -1.04 18.60 16.27
C GLY A 88 -2.30 18.00 15.65
N ILE A 89 -3.42 18.74 15.70
CA ILE A 89 -4.69 18.34 15.08
C ILE A 89 -4.67 18.77 13.61
N ILE A 90 -5.22 17.94 12.72
CA ILE A 90 -5.53 18.35 11.34
C ILE A 90 -7.01 18.67 11.25
N CYS A 91 -7.33 19.86 10.79
CA CYS A 91 -8.69 20.32 10.55
C CYS A 91 -8.91 20.65 9.08
N ASP A 92 -10.17 20.67 8.68
CA ASP A 92 -10.62 21.25 7.42
C ASP A 92 -10.61 22.80 7.50
N ARG A 93 -11.11 23.47 6.46
CA ARG A 93 -11.10 24.94 6.39
C ARG A 93 -12.05 25.61 7.38
N GLU A 94 -13.14 24.94 7.78
CA GLU A 94 -14.13 25.43 8.75
C GLU A 94 -13.74 25.04 10.18
N GLY A 95 -12.65 24.30 10.33
CA GLY A 95 -12.10 23.88 11.61
C GLY A 95 -12.60 22.53 12.09
N LEU A 96 -13.36 21.79 11.28
CA LEU A 96 -13.82 20.44 11.57
C LEU A 96 -12.62 19.48 11.65
N PRO A 97 -12.55 18.62 12.68
CA PRO A 97 -11.41 17.73 12.88
C PRO A 97 -11.38 16.59 11.87
N LEU A 98 -10.29 16.51 11.09
CA LEU A 98 -10.01 15.40 10.16
C LEU A 98 -9.08 14.35 10.80
N ALA A 99 -8.17 14.79 11.67
CA ALA A 99 -7.30 13.90 12.45
C ALA A 99 -6.99 14.50 13.83
N VAL A 100 -7.35 13.78 14.88
CA VAL A 100 -7.26 14.20 16.29
C VAL A 100 -6.46 13.19 17.10
N ASN A 101 -6.16 13.52 18.35
CA ASN A 101 -5.63 12.53 19.28
C ASN A 101 -6.72 12.13 20.27
N LYS A 102 -6.96 10.82 20.36
CA LYS A 102 -7.86 10.23 21.34
C LYS A 102 -7.07 9.89 22.61
N VAL A 103 -7.64 10.23 23.77
CA VAL A 103 -7.06 9.87 25.07
C VAL A 103 -7.13 8.36 25.25
N LYS A 104 -6.03 7.79 25.75
CA LYS A 104 -5.86 6.35 25.96
C LYS A 104 -5.23 6.09 27.31
N TYR A 105 -5.95 5.34 28.14
CA TYR A 105 -5.48 4.93 29.46
C TYR A 105 -4.71 3.61 29.36
N ASN A 106 -3.53 3.54 29.97
CA ASN A 106 -2.68 2.34 29.95
C ASN A 106 -2.35 1.88 31.37
N ALA A 107 -2.31 0.56 31.56
CA ALA A 107 -1.76 -0.07 32.76
C ALA A 107 -0.28 -0.42 32.51
N THR A 108 0.64 0.14 33.32
CA THR A 108 2.08 -0.01 33.14
C THR A 108 2.76 -0.58 34.39
N ILE A 109 3.90 -1.25 34.19
CA ILE A 109 4.75 -1.74 35.28
C ILE A 109 6.11 -1.07 35.25
N TYR A 110 6.51 -0.55 36.41
CA TYR A 110 7.85 -0.07 36.68
C TYR A 110 8.61 -1.11 37.49
N TYR A 111 9.40 -1.94 36.79
CA TYR A 111 10.17 -3.00 37.45
C TYR A 111 11.23 -2.43 38.42
N SER A 112 11.70 -1.20 38.21
CA SER A 112 12.61 -0.51 39.12
C SER A 112 12.04 -0.37 40.54
N HIS A 113 10.73 -0.16 40.69
CA HIS A 113 10.10 -0.07 42.00
C HIS A 113 9.99 -1.46 42.65
N ILE A 114 9.76 -2.51 41.85
CA ILE A 114 9.78 -3.90 42.32
C ILE A 114 11.20 -4.31 42.77
N LYS A 115 12.25 -3.76 42.15
CA LYS A 115 13.65 -4.01 42.55
C LYS A 115 13.99 -3.51 43.96
N GLN A 116 13.20 -2.62 44.54
CA GLN A 116 13.38 -2.16 45.93
C GLN A 116 13.18 -3.31 46.92
N LEU A 117 12.36 -4.31 46.56
CA LEU A 117 12.18 -5.52 47.34
C LEU A 117 13.43 -6.40 47.25
N PRO A 118 13.89 -7.01 48.36
CA PRO A 118 15.04 -7.91 48.33
C PRO A 118 14.76 -9.11 47.41
N TYR A 119 15.78 -9.53 46.67
CA TYR A 119 15.66 -10.70 45.80
C TYR A 119 15.39 -11.97 46.62
N VAL A 120 16.11 -12.11 47.75
CA VAL A 120 16.01 -13.22 48.69
C VAL A 120 16.01 -12.66 50.11
N ARG A 121 15.17 -13.25 50.96
CA ARG A 121 15.21 -13.06 52.42
C ARG A 121 15.40 -14.44 53.07
N TYR A 122 16.23 -14.50 54.09
CA TYR A 122 16.36 -15.71 54.90
C TYR A 122 15.38 -15.61 56.06
N GLU A 123 14.47 -16.56 56.16
CA GLU A 123 13.53 -16.71 57.27
C GLU A 123 13.88 -17.99 58.05
N LYS A 124 13.65 -18.00 59.36
CA LYS A 124 13.82 -19.22 60.16
C LYS A 124 12.51 -19.99 60.17
N ASP A 125 12.57 -21.28 59.89
CA ASP A 125 11.41 -22.17 60.01
C ASP A 125 11.03 -22.39 61.49
N LYS A 126 9.89 -23.06 61.75
CA LYS A 126 9.44 -23.47 63.10
C LYS A 126 10.51 -24.27 63.87
N ASN A 127 11.45 -24.90 63.16
CA ASN A 127 12.55 -25.69 63.70
C ASN A 127 13.90 -24.93 63.74
N GLY A 128 13.92 -23.60 63.52
CA GLY A 128 15.12 -22.76 63.64
C GLY A 128 16.05 -22.74 62.41
N ASN A 129 15.80 -23.55 61.39
CA ASN A 129 16.60 -23.64 60.17
C ASN A 129 16.41 -22.43 59.24
N LYS A 130 17.50 -21.89 58.68
CA LYS A 130 17.45 -20.76 57.72
C LYS A 130 16.96 -21.23 56.35
N ILE A 131 15.72 -20.89 56.01
CA ILE A 131 15.13 -21.13 54.69
C ILE A 131 15.33 -19.91 53.79
N LYS A 132 15.76 -20.16 52.55
CA LYS A 132 15.96 -19.14 51.51
C LYS A 132 14.62 -18.85 50.81
N LYS A 133 14.02 -17.70 51.08
CA LYS A 133 12.74 -17.29 50.48
C LYS A 133 12.92 -16.24 49.38
N PHE A 134 12.33 -16.48 48.21
CA PHE A 134 12.41 -15.59 47.06
C PHE A 134 11.30 -14.53 47.09
N VAL A 135 11.46 -13.54 47.97
CA VAL A 135 10.47 -12.47 48.23
C VAL A 135 9.99 -11.78 46.96
N ARG A 136 10.90 -11.41 46.05
CA ARG A 136 10.52 -10.73 44.80
C ARG A 136 9.68 -11.61 43.87
N LYS A 137 9.99 -12.91 43.81
CA LYS A 137 9.24 -13.87 42.98
C LYS A 137 7.82 -14.06 43.53
N GLU A 138 7.68 -14.23 44.84
CA GLU A 138 6.37 -14.30 45.50
C GLU A 138 5.55 -13.01 45.33
N TYR A 139 6.20 -11.86 45.44
CA TYR A 139 5.55 -10.57 45.22
C TYR A 139 5.02 -10.44 43.79
N ILE A 140 5.85 -10.75 42.78
CA ILE A 140 5.43 -10.70 41.37
C ILE A 140 4.24 -11.64 41.14
N LYS A 141 4.27 -12.85 41.70
CA LYS A 141 3.14 -13.78 41.60
C LYS A 141 1.84 -13.21 42.20
N LYS A 142 1.90 -12.61 43.39
CA LYS A 142 0.73 -11.96 44.02
C LYS A 142 0.25 -10.75 43.21
N LEU A 143 1.19 -9.92 42.75
CA LEU A 143 0.91 -8.76 41.91
C LEU A 143 0.21 -9.17 40.61
N SER A 144 0.70 -10.23 39.94
CA SER A 144 0.11 -10.77 38.74
C SER A 144 -1.33 -11.24 38.96
N ASN A 145 -1.66 -11.84 40.11
CA ASN A 145 -3.03 -12.25 40.43
C ASN A 145 -3.97 -11.05 40.62
N VAL A 146 -3.51 -9.99 41.27
CA VAL A 146 -4.30 -8.75 41.46
C VAL A 146 -4.56 -8.09 40.10
N LEU A 147 -3.52 -7.96 39.29
CA LEU A 147 -3.62 -7.39 37.95
C LEU A 147 -4.48 -8.24 37.03
N ALA A 148 -4.37 -9.57 37.10
CA ALA A 148 -5.22 -10.51 36.36
C ALA A 148 -6.71 -10.25 36.61
N LYS A 149 -7.09 -10.06 37.88
CA LYS A 149 -8.49 -9.79 38.27
C LYS A 149 -8.99 -8.43 37.78
N GLU A 150 -8.17 -7.38 37.88
CA GLU A 150 -8.56 -6.02 37.50
C GLU A 150 -8.48 -5.76 35.99
N LEU A 151 -7.59 -6.48 35.28
CA LEU A 151 -7.34 -6.32 33.85
C LEU A 151 -7.98 -7.42 33.00
N ASP A 152 -8.60 -8.44 33.59
CA ASP A 152 -9.14 -9.60 32.87
C ASP A 152 -8.08 -10.25 31.96
N LEU A 153 -6.98 -10.68 32.57
CA LEU A 153 -5.81 -11.26 31.90
C LEU A 153 -5.33 -12.50 32.67
N ASP A 154 -4.61 -13.40 32.00
CA ASP A 154 -3.99 -14.55 32.66
C ASP A 154 -2.81 -14.13 33.55
N SER A 155 -2.83 -14.61 34.80
CA SER A 155 -1.82 -14.32 35.83
C SER A 155 -0.43 -14.85 35.47
N ALA A 156 -0.33 -16.06 34.90
CA ALA A 156 0.95 -16.67 34.54
C ALA A 156 1.62 -15.88 33.40
N ARG A 157 0.82 -15.48 32.41
CA ARG A 157 1.28 -14.60 31.32
C ARG A 157 1.76 -13.23 31.81
N ILE A 158 1.10 -12.63 32.80
CA ILE A 158 1.58 -11.36 33.39
C ILE A 158 2.91 -11.57 34.12
N GLU A 159 3.04 -12.65 34.91
CA GLU A 159 4.29 -12.99 35.61
C GLU A 159 5.47 -13.15 34.62
N ASP A 160 5.27 -13.91 33.54
CA ASP A 160 6.26 -14.09 32.47
C ASP A 160 6.61 -12.78 31.76
N LEU A 161 5.61 -11.92 31.51
CA LEU A 161 5.82 -10.62 30.88
C LEU A 161 6.67 -9.71 31.78
N ILE A 162 6.42 -9.72 33.09
CA ILE A 162 7.23 -8.99 34.07
C ILE A 162 8.67 -9.51 34.08
N HIS A 163 8.87 -10.83 34.16
CA HIS A 163 10.21 -11.41 34.23
C HIS A 163 11.02 -11.22 32.95
N SER A 164 10.40 -11.35 31.78
CA SER A 164 11.09 -11.14 30.50
C SER A 164 11.50 -9.69 30.29
N LYS A 165 10.57 -8.76 30.51
CA LYS A 165 10.83 -7.32 30.35
C LYS A 165 11.74 -6.77 31.45
N ALA A 166 11.83 -7.41 32.61
CA ALA A 166 12.74 -7.03 33.69
C ALA A 166 14.22 -7.02 33.29
N SER A 167 14.63 -7.81 32.29
CA SER A 167 16.02 -7.84 31.81
C SER A 167 16.35 -6.66 30.89
N VAL A 168 15.40 -6.24 30.05
CA VAL A 168 15.59 -5.22 29.00
C VAL A 168 15.10 -3.83 29.44
N LEU A 169 13.93 -3.77 30.06
CA LEU A 169 13.22 -2.55 30.45
C LEU A 169 13.19 -2.40 31.98
N SER A 170 14.31 -2.69 32.63
CA SER A 170 14.35 -2.74 34.10
C SER A 170 14.14 -1.38 34.80
N HIS A 171 14.20 -0.28 34.04
CA HIS A 171 14.09 1.09 34.51
C HIS A 171 13.16 1.97 33.66
N ILE A 172 12.43 1.38 32.71
CA ILE A 172 11.47 2.07 31.85
C ILE A 172 10.13 1.36 32.06
N PRO A 173 9.01 2.09 32.17
CA PRO A 173 7.70 1.45 32.17
C PRO A 173 7.52 0.58 30.94
N PHE A 174 6.88 -0.57 31.12
CA PHE A 174 6.29 -1.30 30.00
C PHE A 174 4.80 -1.45 30.22
N VAL A 175 4.04 -1.36 29.12
CA VAL A 175 2.58 -1.48 29.14
C VAL A 175 2.20 -2.96 29.23
N ILE A 176 1.33 -3.29 30.19
CA ILE A 176 0.70 -4.62 30.29
C ILE A 176 -0.55 -4.67 29.40
N LYS A 177 -1.42 -3.68 29.57
CA LYS A 177 -2.70 -3.57 28.87
C LYS A 177 -2.92 -2.12 28.47
N GLU A 178 -3.16 -1.92 27.19
CA GLU A 178 -3.56 -0.63 26.63
C GLU A 178 -5.08 -0.47 26.63
N ASN A 179 -5.53 0.79 26.57
CA ASN A 179 -6.92 1.18 26.40
C ASN A 179 -7.85 0.58 27.48
N ILE A 180 -7.45 0.69 28.74
CA ILE A 180 -8.29 0.30 29.88
C ILE A 180 -9.43 1.31 30.06
N SER A 181 -10.54 0.87 30.69
CA SER A 181 -11.64 1.78 31.01
C SER A 181 -11.18 2.87 31.99
N GLU A 182 -11.80 4.04 31.93
CA GLU A 182 -11.53 5.12 32.87
C GLU A 182 -11.73 4.69 34.34
N LYS A 183 -12.77 3.87 34.60
CA LYS A 183 -13.00 3.26 35.91
C LYS A 183 -11.81 2.40 36.36
N THR A 184 -11.30 1.54 35.47
CA THR A 184 -10.13 0.69 35.74
C THR A 184 -8.86 1.53 35.93
N TYR A 185 -8.70 2.62 35.17
CA TYR A 185 -7.58 3.54 35.31
C TYR A 185 -7.48 4.13 36.72
N TYR A 186 -8.58 4.69 37.23
CA TYR A 186 -8.63 5.24 38.59
C TYR A 186 -8.46 4.14 39.65
N ARG A 187 -9.01 2.95 39.42
CA ARG A 187 -8.84 1.79 40.31
C ARG A 187 -7.36 1.40 40.45
N LEU A 188 -6.63 1.28 39.34
CA LEU A 188 -5.20 1.00 39.35
C LEU A 188 -4.41 2.14 39.99
N LYS A 189 -4.82 3.39 39.78
CA LYS A 189 -4.20 4.57 40.40
C LYS A 189 -4.34 4.58 41.92
N MET A 190 -5.45 4.07 42.46
CA MET A 190 -5.62 3.84 43.90
C MET A 190 -4.73 2.69 44.40
N LEU A 191 -4.67 1.58 43.65
CA LEU A 191 -3.86 0.40 44.01
C LEU A 191 -2.35 0.68 43.98
N GLN A 192 -1.90 1.62 43.15
CA GLN A 192 -0.50 2.04 43.05
C GLN A 192 0.11 2.44 44.40
N ARG A 193 -0.69 2.96 45.35
CA ARG A 193 -0.23 3.26 46.72
C ARG A 193 0.20 2.00 47.48
N ASN A 194 -0.51 0.89 47.30
CA ASN A 194 -0.31 -0.34 48.05
C ASN A 194 0.59 -1.36 47.33
N TRP A 195 0.71 -1.25 46.01
CA TRP A 195 1.45 -2.18 45.16
C TRP A 195 2.60 -1.47 44.42
N PRO A 196 3.80 -1.44 45.01
CA PRO A 196 5.00 -0.91 44.36
C PRO A 196 5.23 -1.53 42.98
N GLY A 197 5.25 -0.68 41.95
CA GLY A 197 5.48 -1.09 40.56
C GLY A 197 4.26 -1.03 39.67
N ILE A 198 3.03 -0.97 40.21
CA ILE A 198 1.82 -0.65 39.41
C ILE A 198 1.83 0.84 39.10
N HIS A 199 1.61 1.20 37.84
CA HIS A 199 1.35 2.57 37.43
C HIS A 199 0.23 2.60 36.38
N SER A 200 -0.45 3.72 36.30
CA SER A 200 -1.41 3.99 35.24
C SER A 200 -1.06 5.29 34.53
N GLU A 201 -0.89 5.20 33.21
CA GLU A 201 -0.43 6.32 32.38
C GLU A 201 -1.53 6.77 31.43
N ILE A 202 -1.69 8.09 31.29
CA ILE A 202 -2.51 8.69 30.24
C ILE A 202 -1.60 8.91 29.05
N SER A 203 -2.00 8.36 27.92
CA SER A 203 -1.36 8.54 26.62
C SER A 203 -2.38 9.03 25.61
N SER A 204 -1.92 9.38 24.42
CA SER A 204 -2.79 9.75 23.30
C SER A 204 -2.45 8.90 22.09
N GLU A 205 -3.47 8.45 21.36
CA GLU A 205 -3.31 7.80 20.07
C GLU A 205 -3.93 8.64 18.96
N ARG A 206 -3.37 8.58 17.76
CA ARG A 206 -3.96 9.26 16.60
C ARG A 206 -5.28 8.60 16.23
N PHE A 207 -6.28 9.40 15.89
CA PHE A 207 -7.61 8.94 15.48
C PHE A 207 -8.15 9.82 14.35
N TYR A 208 -8.76 9.19 13.34
CA TYR A 208 -9.36 9.84 12.18
C TYR A 208 -10.89 9.70 12.27
N PRO A 209 -11.63 10.77 12.64
CA PRO A 209 -13.06 10.68 12.96
C PRO A 209 -13.98 10.29 11.80
N LEU A 210 -13.53 10.46 10.56
CA LEU A 210 -14.32 10.22 9.35
C LEU A 210 -14.00 8.87 8.69
N ASP A 211 -13.31 7.99 9.40
CA ASP A 211 -12.85 6.69 8.92
C ASP A 211 -12.11 6.81 7.57
N LYS A 212 -12.74 6.38 6.47
CA LYS A 212 -12.12 6.28 5.14
C LYS A 212 -12.17 7.57 4.31
N VAL A 213 -12.95 8.56 4.74
CA VAL A 213 -13.16 9.80 3.98
C VAL A 213 -11.86 10.60 3.90
N GLY A 214 -11.46 10.98 2.69
CA GLY A 214 -10.22 11.71 2.45
C GLY A 214 -8.95 10.93 2.81
N SER A 215 -9.01 9.60 2.83
CA SER A 215 -7.87 8.76 3.25
C SER A 215 -6.63 8.89 2.36
N ASP A 216 -6.81 8.98 1.04
CA ASP A 216 -5.72 9.21 0.07
C ASP A 216 -5.07 10.59 0.25
N LEU A 217 -5.87 11.59 0.60
CA LEU A 217 -5.43 12.95 0.93
C LEU A 217 -4.72 13.02 2.28
N LEU A 218 -5.31 12.49 3.35
CA LEU A 218 -4.74 12.58 4.71
C LEU A 218 -3.49 11.72 4.85
N GLY A 219 -3.51 10.54 4.22
CA GLY A 219 -2.48 9.52 4.38
C GLY A 219 -2.64 8.77 5.70
N TYR A 220 -1.56 8.16 6.16
CA TYR A 220 -1.56 7.36 7.38
C TYR A 220 -0.26 7.52 8.16
N MET A 221 -0.30 7.15 9.44
CA MET A 221 0.88 7.06 10.30
C MET A 221 1.48 5.66 10.26
N GLY A 222 2.79 5.57 10.45
CA GLY A 222 3.46 4.29 10.61
C GLY A 222 4.74 4.44 11.42
N ARG A 223 5.32 3.32 11.85
CA ARG A 223 6.60 3.34 12.57
C ARG A 223 7.71 3.93 11.70
N ILE A 224 8.57 4.77 12.30
CA ILE A 224 9.76 5.28 11.58
C ILE A 224 10.55 4.12 10.98
N SER A 225 10.91 4.24 9.70
CA SER A 225 11.71 3.21 9.05
C SER A 225 13.16 3.33 9.53
N GLN A 226 13.89 2.22 9.53
CA GLN A 226 15.31 2.23 9.91
C GLN A 226 16.13 3.18 9.01
N ARG A 227 15.80 3.25 7.72
CA ARG A 227 16.43 4.18 6.76
C ARG A 227 16.15 5.63 7.11
N GLU A 228 14.90 6.00 7.38
CA GLU A 228 14.55 7.37 7.80
C GLU A 228 15.25 7.75 9.11
N TYR A 229 15.29 6.83 10.09
CA TYR A 229 15.98 7.06 11.35
C TYR A 229 17.48 7.32 11.14
N PHE A 230 18.15 6.50 10.33
CA PHE A 230 19.56 6.70 10.03
C PHE A 230 19.82 7.96 9.20
N ASN A 231 18.94 8.34 8.28
CA ASN A 231 19.07 9.59 7.54
C ASN A 231 19.05 10.79 8.47
N ILE A 232 18.14 10.81 9.46
CA ILE A 232 18.07 11.88 10.47
C ILE A 232 19.31 11.85 11.36
N ALA A 233 19.77 10.66 11.77
CA ALA A 233 20.97 10.53 12.60
C ALA A 233 22.23 10.98 11.87
N ASN A 234 22.36 10.66 10.58
CA ASN A 234 23.44 11.13 9.73
C ASN A 234 23.37 12.64 9.52
N GLU A 235 22.17 13.20 9.26
CA GLU A 235 22.01 14.66 9.14
C GLU A 235 22.45 15.38 10.42
N ILE A 236 22.14 14.84 11.61
CA ILE A 236 22.63 15.39 12.88
C ILE A 236 24.16 15.34 12.94
N LYS A 237 24.78 14.23 12.56
CA LYS A 237 26.25 14.06 12.54
C LYS A 237 26.91 15.05 11.57
N ASP A 238 26.38 15.15 10.35
CA ASP A 238 26.86 16.06 9.32
C ASP A 238 26.78 17.53 9.79
N LEU A 239 25.68 17.92 10.42
CA LEU A 239 25.52 19.27 11.00
C LEU A 239 26.50 19.54 12.16
N GLN A 240 26.82 18.52 12.97
CA GLN A 240 27.82 18.64 14.03
C GLN A 240 29.24 18.80 13.46
N GLU A 241 29.59 17.98 12.47
CA GLU A 241 30.89 18.07 11.78
C GLU A 241 31.06 19.42 11.06
N LEU A 242 30.00 19.97 10.46
CA LEU A 242 30.02 21.31 9.86
C LEU A 242 30.22 22.44 10.89
N ILE A 243 29.76 22.27 12.12
CA ILE A 243 30.00 23.25 13.20
C ILE A 243 31.45 23.13 13.67
N GLU A 244 31.94 21.90 13.87
CA GLU A 244 33.31 21.65 14.31
C GLU A 244 34.36 22.12 13.29
N SER A 245 34.13 21.91 11.98
CA SER A 245 35.03 22.40 10.93
C SER A 245 35.05 23.94 10.85
N TYR A 246 33.89 24.58 11.01
CA TYR A 246 33.82 26.04 11.09
C TYR A 246 34.55 26.59 12.33
N ASP A 247 34.36 25.97 13.49
CA ASP A 247 35.03 26.36 14.73
C ASP A 247 36.57 26.17 14.61
N ASN A 248 37.02 25.24 13.76
CA ASN A 248 38.42 25.02 13.38
C ASN A 248 38.94 25.98 12.28
N LYS A 249 38.19 27.03 11.92
CA LYS A 249 38.52 28.06 10.91
C LYS A 249 38.56 27.58 9.45
N GLU A 250 37.92 26.46 9.12
CA GLU A 250 37.73 26.06 7.72
C GLU A 250 36.55 26.82 7.07
N SER A 251 36.64 27.08 5.75
CA SER A 251 35.57 27.76 5.01
C SER A 251 34.31 26.89 4.90
N LEU A 252 33.13 27.48 5.15
CA LEU A 252 31.85 26.78 5.06
C LEU A 252 31.55 26.32 3.63
N ASN A 253 31.79 25.06 3.32
CA ASN A 253 31.58 24.53 1.97
C ASN A 253 30.25 23.74 1.87
N SER A 254 29.13 24.42 2.12
CA SER A 254 27.79 23.83 2.10
C SER A 254 26.90 24.51 1.05
N LYS A 255 26.37 23.75 0.09
CA LYS A 255 25.36 24.24 -0.87
C LYS A 255 23.96 24.40 -0.26
N LYS A 256 23.73 23.87 0.95
CA LYS A 256 22.39 23.70 1.55
C LYS A 256 22.06 24.73 2.63
N TYR A 257 23.07 25.21 3.37
CA TYR A 257 22.92 26.21 4.42
C TYR A 257 23.77 27.43 4.11
N LEU A 258 23.15 28.61 4.20
CA LEU A 258 23.76 29.90 3.88
C LEU A 258 24.56 30.47 5.07
N SER A 259 24.22 30.08 6.30
CA SER A 259 24.90 30.56 7.52
C SER A 259 25.05 29.47 8.60
N ILE A 260 26.03 29.64 9.51
CA ILE A 260 26.18 28.81 10.73
C ILE A 260 24.97 28.95 11.67
N GLY A 261 24.34 30.12 11.69
CA GLY A 261 23.11 30.33 12.45
C GLY A 261 22.02 29.36 12.04
N ASP A 262 21.86 29.13 10.73
CA ASP A 262 20.89 28.19 10.18
C ASP A 262 21.24 26.73 10.52
N ILE A 263 22.53 26.38 10.48
CA ILE A 263 23.04 25.04 10.86
C ILE A 263 22.76 24.77 12.34
N LYS A 264 23.12 25.70 13.23
CA LYS A 264 22.87 25.59 14.68
C LYS A 264 21.37 25.49 14.97
N LYS A 265 20.56 26.30 14.29
CA LYS A 265 19.09 26.26 14.42
C LYS A 265 18.51 24.92 13.97
N ARG A 266 18.90 24.39 12.81
CA ARG A 266 18.44 23.09 12.32
C ARG A 266 18.90 21.94 13.22
N LEU A 267 20.14 21.99 13.70
CA LEU A 267 20.66 20.99 14.65
C LEU A 267 19.84 21.00 15.96
N ASP A 268 19.53 22.18 16.49
CA ASP A 268 18.68 22.32 17.68
C ASP A 268 17.25 21.83 17.44
N GLU A 269 16.66 22.10 16.27
CA GLU A 269 15.35 21.60 15.88
C GLU A 269 15.34 20.05 15.83
N LEU A 270 16.30 19.43 15.15
CA LEU A 270 16.41 17.97 15.05
C LEU A 270 16.64 17.33 16.43
N LYS A 271 17.47 17.95 17.28
CA LYS A 271 17.69 17.50 18.66
C LYS A 271 16.42 17.60 19.52
N LYS A 272 15.57 18.62 19.31
CA LYS A 272 14.30 18.82 20.03
C LYS A 272 13.16 17.93 19.52
N LEU A 273 13.14 17.57 18.23
CA LEU A 273 12.19 16.61 17.66
C LEU A 273 12.45 15.17 18.14
N SER A 274 13.70 14.89 18.57
CA SER A 274 14.19 13.68 19.25
C SER A 274 13.51 12.38 18.78
N TYR A 275 13.66 12.05 17.50
CA TYR A 275 13.08 10.83 16.93
C TYR A 275 13.58 9.57 17.65
N SER A 276 12.64 8.78 18.18
CA SER A 276 12.90 7.43 18.66
C SER A 276 12.61 6.43 17.54
N ALA A 277 13.36 5.32 17.50
CA ALA A 277 13.05 4.18 16.63
C ALA A 277 11.64 3.58 16.83
N THR A 278 10.97 3.95 17.93
CA THR A 278 9.59 3.52 18.26
C THR A 278 8.51 4.55 17.92
N ASP A 279 8.89 5.73 17.45
CA ASP A 279 7.93 6.79 17.15
C ASP A 279 7.11 6.48 15.90
N LEU A 280 5.85 6.93 15.94
CA LEU A 280 4.96 6.95 14.78
C LEU A 280 5.17 8.28 14.05
N VAL A 281 5.41 8.18 12.75
CA VAL A 281 5.59 9.30 11.83
C VAL A 281 4.58 9.17 10.70
N GLY A 282 4.18 10.30 10.12
CA GLY A 282 3.41 10.27 8.88
C GLY A 282 4.16 9.53 7.78
N LYS A 283 3.48 8.68 7.02
CA LYS A 283 4.06 7.86 5.95
C LYS A 283 3.62 8.25 4.56
N ALA A 284 2.42 8.80 4.44
CA ALA A 284 1.85 9.22 3.18
C ALA A 284 1.19 10.60 3.31
N SER A 285 1.05 11.27 2.17
CA SER A 285 0.24 12.47 1.95
C SER A 285 0.41 13.56 3.02
N ILE A 286 -0.67 14.19 3.48
CA ILE A 286 -0.61 15.32 4.42
C ILE A 286 0.10 14.94 5.73
N GLU A 287 -0.20 13.78 6.32
CA GLU A 287 0.46 13.33 7.55
C GLU A 287 1.99 13.28 7.43
N LYS A 288 2.53 12.90 6.25
CA LYS A 288 3.97 12.89 5.98
C LYS A 288 4.54 14.30 5.81
N ILE A 289 3.81 15.17 5.12
CA ILE A 289 4.31 16.48 4.66
C ILE A 289 4.34 17.49 5.81
N VAL A 290 3.35 17.43 6.70
CA VAL A 290 3.33 18.28 7.90
C VAL A 290 3.84 17.54 9.16
N ASP A 291 4.52 16.40 9.01
CA ASP A 291 4.96 15.57 10.15
C ASP A 291 5.80 16.36 11.17
N GLU A 292 6.75 17.16 10.70
CA GLU A 292 7.59 18.01 11.56
C GLU A 292 6.75 19.03 12.35
N LYS A 293 5.74 19.67 11.72
CA LYS A 293 4.84 20.63 12.38
C LYS A 293 3.89 19.95 13.37
N LEU A 294 3.43 18.74 13.02
CA LEU A 294 2.49 17.97 13.81
C LEU A 294 3.15 17.31 15.03
N LYS A 295 4.42 16.89 14.98
CA LYS A 295 5.02 16.10 16.09
C LYS A 295 5.12 16.87 17.42
N GLY A 296 5.30 18.19 17.35
CA GLY A 296 5.59 19.01 18.53
C GLY A 296 7.00 18.75 19.07
N PHE A 297 7.40 19.51 20.08
CA PHE A 297 8.73 19.38 20.69
C PHE A 297 8.66 18.56 21.97
N HIS A 298 9.43 17.46 21.99
CA HIS A 298 9.56 16.62 23.17
C HIS A 298 10.45 17.31 24.20
N GLU A 299 10.06 17.23 25.46
CA GLU A 299 10.85 17.79 26.56
C GLU A 299 11.56 16.70 27.35
N LYS A 300 12.73 17.02 27.87
CA LYS A 300 13.61 16.09 28.56
C LYS A 300 13.62 16.42 30.04
N LYS A 301 13.04 15.56 30.87
CA LYS A 301 13.13 15.67 32.33
C LYS A 301 14.40 15.02 32.81
N THR A 302 15.24 15.78 33.49
CA THR A 302 16.48 15.26 34.08
C THR A 302 16.27 15.02 35.57
N PHE A 303 16.35 13.75 35.95
CA PHE A 303 16.27 13.32 37.34
C PHE A 303 17.65 12.93 37.85
N LEU A 304 17.92 13.26 39.12
CA LEU A 304 18.92 12.59 39.93
C LEU A 304 18.38 11.24 40.33
N VAL A 305 19.19 10.22 40.09
CA VAL A 305 18.85 8.84 40.36
C VAL A 305 19.85 8.28 41.35
N ASP A 306 19.37 7.59 42.38
CA ASP A 306 20.26 6.86 43.29
C ASP A 306 20.96 5.68 42.58
N ILE A 307 21.90 5.03 43.27
CA ILE A 307 22.61 3.84 42.74
C ILE A 307 21.64 2.70 42.37
N LYS A 308 20.49 2.61 43.06
CA LYS A 308 19.47 1.57 42.87
C LYS A 308 18.52 1.89 41.70
N GLY A 309 18.59 3.09 41.13
CA GLY A 309 17.73 3.52 40.02
C GLY A 309 16.48 4.30 40.44
N ASN A 310 16.38 4.75 41.69
CA ASN A 310 15.25 5.53 42.20
C ASN A 310 15.41 7.01 41.88
N PHE A 311 14.35 7.65 41.38
CA PHE A 311 14.33 9.09 41.15
C PHE A 311 14.30 9.83 42.49
N LEU A 312 15.40 10.51 42.82
CA LEU A 312 15.54 11.27 44.06
C LEU A 312 14.93 12.66 43.91
N LYS A 313 15.38 13.38 42.88
CA LYS A 313 15.04 14.79 42.70
C LYS A 313 15.17 15.18 41.24
N GLU A 314 14.22 15.94 40.76
CA GLU A 314 14.30 16.59 39.46
C GLU A 314 15.26 17.79 39.55
N ILE A 315 16.22 17.89 38.62
CA ILE A 315 17.35 18.86 38.73
C ILE A 315 16.94 20.26 38.28
N GLU A 316 16.06 20.34 37.29
CA GLU A 316 15.71 21.58 36.59
C GLU A 316 14.19 21.76 36.56
N LYS A 317 13.70 23.01 36.67
CA LYS A 317 12.33 23.34 36.29
C LYS A 317 12.19 23.14 34.77
N HIS A 318 11.73 21.97 34.36
CA HIS A 318 11.52 21.67 32.94
C HIS A 318 10.40 22.54 32.35
N LYS A 319 10.55 22.93 31.09
CA LYS A 319 9.43 23.47 30.32
C LYS A 319 8.48 22.31 29.97
N LYS A 320 7.17 22.57 29.97
CA LYS A 320 6.19 21.57 29.53
C LYS A 320 6.41 21.26 28.04
N PRO A 321 6.21 20.01 27.59
CA PRO A 321 6.33 19.65 26.19
C PRO A 321 5.37 20.52 25.35
N LYS A 322 5.89 21.06 24.25
CA LYS A 322 5.09 21.89 23.35
C LYS A 322 4.37 20.98 22.37
N SER A 323 3.04 20.93 22.46
CA SER A 323 2.22 20.19 21.50
C SER A 323 2.48 20.67 20.06
N GLY A 324 2.29 19.74 19.12
CA GLY A 324 2.37 20.05 17.70
C GLY A 324 1.36 21.12 17.28
N CYS A 325 1.67 21.81 16.18
CA CYS A 325 0.83 22.87 15.67
C CYS A 325 -0.44 22.28 15.05
N ARG A 326 -1.58 22.96 15.26
CA ARG A 326 -2.79 22.70 14.48
C ARG A 326 -2.52 23.05 13.02
N VAL A 327 -2.96 22.19 12.10
CA VAL A 327 -2.85 22.40 10.66
C VAL A 327 -4.26 22.46 10.08
N ASN A 328 -4.60 23.57 9.43
CA ASN A 328 -5.86 23.72 8.73
C ASN A 328 -5.64 23.48 7.23
N LEU A 329 -6.46 22.60 6.66
CA LEU A 329 -6.49 22.31 5.23
C LEU A 329 -7.48 23.22 4.52
N THR A 330 -7.34 23.36 3.22
CA THR A 330 -8.28 24.08 2.35
C THR A 330 -9.56 23.30 2.05
N ILE A 331 -9.59 22.02 2.45
CA ILE A 331 -10.65 21.06 2.14
C ILE A 331 -11.92 21.40 2.90
N LEU A 332 -13.07 21.12 2.29
CA LEU A 332 -14.39 21.13 2.91
C LEU A 332 -14.82 19.69 3.20
N GLU A 333 -14.91 19.31 4.48
CA GLU A 333 -15.32 17.96 4.87
C GLU A 333 -16.65 17.51 4.25
N PRO A 334 -17.73 18.31 4.31
CA PRO A 334 -19.03 17.85 3.80
C PRO A 334 -19.01 17.63 2.28
N LEU A 335 -18.23 18.45 1.57
CA LEU A 335 -18.10 18.36 0.11
C LEU A 335 -17.21 17.18 -0.32
N GLN A 336 -16.13 16.92 0.42
CA GLN A 336 -15.27 15.75 0.21
C GLN A 336 -16.06 14.46 0.40
N LYS A 337 -16.77 14.32 1.51
CA LYS A 337 -17.60 13.15 1.82
C LYS A 337 -18.70 12.94 0.77
N PHE A 338 -19.38 14.01 0.37
CA PHE A 338 -20.40 13.96 -0.67
C PHE A 338 -19.83 13.49 -2.01
N SER A 339 -18.65 14.00 -2.40
CA SER A 339 -18.00 13.66 -3.67
C SER A 339 -17.57 12.20 -3.75
N GLU A 340 -17.05 11.63 -2.65
CA GLU A 340 -16.71 10.21 -2.59
C GLU A 340 -17.95 9.31 -2.65
N ASN A 341 -19.04 9.70 -1.97
CA ASN A 341 -20.30 8.95 -2.03
C ASN A 341 -20.89 8.97 -3.45
N LEU A 342 -20.82 10.11 -4.16
CA LEU A 342 -21.25 10.20 -5.56
C LEU A 342 -20.45 9.27 -6.48
N LEU A 343 -19.12 9.15 -6.27
CA LEU A 343 -18.29 8.22 -7.03
C LEU A 343 -18.69 6.76 -6.78
N LEU A 344 -19.00 6.40 -5.53
CA LEU A 344 -19.43 5.05 -5.16
C LEU A 344 -20.81 4.70 -5.72
N GLU A 345 -21.73 5.65 -5.76
CA GLU A 345 -23.05 5.49 -6.37
C GLU A 345 -22.94 5.30 -7.89
N ASP A 346 -22.13 6.15 -8.55
CA ASP A 346 -21.90 6.10 -9.98
C ASP A 346 -21.19 4.81 -10.42
N GLU A 347 -20.22 4.32 -9.65
CA GLU A 347 -19.53 3.07 -9.97
C GLU A 347 -20.50 1.88 -10.05
N LYS A 348 -21.48 1.80 -9.13
CA LYS A 348 -22.54 0.80 -9.17
C LYS A 348 -23.48 1.01 -10.36
N ALA A 349 -23.83 2.26 -10.66
CA ALA A 349 -24.68 2.57 -11.80
C ALA A 349 -24.06 2.21 -13.16
N ARG A 350 -22.71 2.17 -13.26
CA ARG A 350 -21.97 1.85 -14.49
C ARG A 350 -21.65 0.37 -14.65
N GLU A 351 -22.00 -0.51 -13.73
CA GLU A 351 -21.70 -1.94 -13.88
C GLU A 351 -22.30 -2.51 -15.17
N ASN A 352 -21.52 -3.30 -15.91
CA ASN A 352 -21.90 -3.92 -17.19
C ASN A 352 -22.39 -2.93 -18.28
N SER A 353 -22.06 -1.66 -18.17
CA SER A 353 -22.58 -0.63 -19.09
C SER A 353 -21.71 -0.46 -20.34
N SER A 354 -20.43 -0.87 -20.32
CA SER A 354 -19.56 -0.79 -21.50
C SER A 354 -19.98 -1.78 -22.59
N LYS A 355 -20.28 -1.25 -23.78
CA LYS A 355 -20.73 -2.01 -24.95
C LYS A 355 -19.82 -1.76 -26.15
N ARG A 356 -19.57 -2.80 -26.93
CA ARG A 356 -18.86 -2.77 -28.21
C ARG A 356 -19.77 -3.21 -29.33
N TYR A 357 -19.86 -2.42 -30.39
CA TYR A 357 -20.60 -2.83 -31.58
C TYR A 357 -19.81 -3.87 -32.39
N ASN A 358 -20.43 -5.03 -32.64
CA ASN A 358 -19.89 -6.06 -33.52
C ASN A 358 -20.55 -5.94 -34.90
N PRO A 359 -19.83 -5.45 -35.93
CA PRO A 359 -20.40 -5.25 -37.26
C PRO A 359 -20.76 -6.56 -37.97
N LYS A 360 -20.15 -7.69 -37.60
CA LYS A 360 -20.45 -9.00 -38.20
C LYS A 360 -21.82 -9.54 -37.76
N VAL A 361 -22.18 -9.31 -36.49
CA VAL A 361 -23.44 -9.79 -35.88
C VAL A 361 -24.50 -8.68 -35.84
N LYS A 362 -24.14 -7.46 -36.28
CA LYS A 362 -24.97 -6.24 -36.18
C LYS A 362 -25.52 -6.00 -34.76
N GLN A 363 -24.82 -6.44 -33.72
CA GLN A 363 -25.26 -6.36 -32.32
C GLN A 363 -24.16 -5.78 -31.42
N SER A 364 -24.55 -5.16 -30.30
CA SER A 364 -23.62 -4.69 -29.27
C SER A 364 -23.33 -5.79 -28.24
N GLU A 365 -22.06 -6.11 -28.05
CA GLU A 365 -21.57 -7.05 -27.03
C GLU A 365 -21.11 -6.29 -25.79
N ILE A 366 -21.34 -6.85 -24.60
CA ILE A 366 -20.90 -6.24 -23.34
C ILE A 366 -19.40 -6.53 -23.16
N LEU A 367 -18.62 -5.47 -22.99
CA LEU A 367 -17.18 -5.56 -22.73
C LEU A 367 -16.91 -6.06 -21.30
N LYS A 368 -15.72 -6.63 -21.09
CA LYS A 368 -15.28 -7.06 -19.77
C LYS A 368 -14.59 -5.91 -19.04
N GLU A 369 -14.99 -5.65 -17.81
CA GLU A 369 -14.49 -4.53 -17.01
C GLU A 369 -13.76 -5.06 -15.77
N PRO A 370 -12.83 -4.29 -15.19
CA PRO A 370 -12.23 -4.66 -13.91
C PRO A 370 -13.28 -4.63 -12.79
N TRP A 371 -13.05 -5.43 -11.75
CA TRP A 371 -13.94 -5.54 -10.58
C TRP A 371 -14.20 -4.18 -9.90
N ILE A 372 -13.13 -3.41 -9.69
CA ILE A 372 -13.18 -2.00 -9.28
C ILE A 372 -12.71 -1.15 -10.44
N LYS A 373 -13.53 -0.19 -10.86
CA LYS A 373 -13.22 0.75 -11.94
C LYS A 373 -12.49 1.98 -11.39
N GLY A 374 -12.98 2.50 -10.27
CA GLY A 374 -12.49 3.71 -9.64
C GLY A 374 -12.82 4.99 -10.43
N GLY A 375 -12.45 6.12 -9.82
CA GLY A 375 -12.68 7.45 -10.34
C GLY A 375 -12.21 8.52 -9.36
N CYS A 376 -12.25 9.78 -9.79
CA CYS A 376 -11.92 10.91 -8.93
C CYS A 376 -12.68 12.19 -9.28
N ILE A 377 -12.71 13.08 -8.30
CA ILE A 377 -13.32 14.40 -8.39
C ILE A 377 -12.36 15.41 -7.76
N VAL A 378 -12.03 16.45 -8.51
CA VAL A 378 -11.19 17.57 -8.07
C VAL A 378 -12.03 18.83 -8.09
N VAL A 379 -12.06 19.54 -6.96
CA VAL A 379 -12.77 20.82 -6.81
C VAL A 379 -11.80 21.87 -6.31
N MET A 380 -11.72 23.00 -7.03
CA MET A 380 -10.78 24.08 -6.72
C MET A 380 -11.48 25.44 -6.72
N ASP A 381 -11.02 26.33 -5.85
CA ASP A 381 -11.27 27.76 -5.97
C ASP A 381 -10.34 28.35 -7.07
N PRO A 382 -10.89 28.96 -8.14
CA PRO A 382 -10.09 29.47 -9.25
C PRO A 382 -9.27 30.73 -8.92
N MET A 383 -9.64 31.48 -7.88
CA MET A 383 -8.98 32.73 -7.52
C MET A 383 -7.79 32.49 -6.61
N THR A 384 -7.88 31.48 -5.74
CA THR A 384 -6.83 31.16 -4.74
C THR A 384 -6.05 29.88 -5.08
N SER A 385 -6.57 29.03 -5.96
CA SER A 385 -6.07 27.67 -6.24
C SER A 385 -6.11 26.74 -5.03
N GLU A 386 -6.94 27.08 -4.05
CA GLU A 386 -7.25 26.21 -2.92
C GLU A 386 -8.03 24.99 -3.40
N ILE A 387 -7.57 23.79 -3.01
CA ILE A 387 -8.30 22.56 -3.31
C ILE A 387 -9.34 22.36 -2.21
N LEU A 388 -10.61 22.39 -2.59
CA LEU A 388 -11.74 22.21 -1.67
C LEU A 388 -12.11 20.73 -1.54
N THR A 389 -11.84 19.92 -2.57
CA THR A 389 -12.09 18.48 -2.58
C THR A 389 -11.10 17.79 -3.51
N LEU A 390 -10.54 16.67 -3.04
CA LEU A 390 -9.65 15.78 -3.79
C LEU A 390 -10.12 14.34 -3.55
N ALA A 391 -11.30 13.99 -4.06
CA ALA A 391 -11.94 12.71 -3.81
C ALA A 391 -11.45 11.62 -4.78
N SER A 392 -11.11 10.45 -4.25
CA SER A 392 -10.74 9.25 -5.02
C SER A 392 -11.44 8.01 -4.49
N VAL A 393 -11.82 7.09 -5.39
CA VAL A 393 -12.34 5.76 -5.05
C VAL A 393 -11.54 4.71 -5.83
N PRO A 394 -11.06 3.61 -5.19
CA PRO A 394 -11.41 3.14 -3.85
C PRO A 394 -10.64 3.82 -2.71
N ARG A 395 -11.14 3.65 -1.47
CA ARG A 395 -10.65 4.31 -0.25
C ARG A 395 -10.12 3.29 0.76
N PHE A 396 -9.26 3.73 1.68
CA PHE A 396 -8.76 2.90 2.79
C PHE A 396 -9.05 3.54 4.15
N ASP A 397 -8.88 2.79 5.24
CA ASP A 397 -9.04 3.34 6.60
C ASP A 397 -7.66 3.63 7.23
N PRO A 398 -7.30 4.90 7.50
CA PRO A 398 -6.05 5.26 8.16
C PRO A 398 -6.00 4.84 9.64
N ASN A 399 -7.15 4.58 10.30
CA ASN A 399 -7.19 4.08 11.68
C ASN A 399 -6.63 2.65 11.80
N ASP A 400 -6.66 1.86 10.71
CA ASP A 400 -6.06 0.52 10.70
C ASP A 400 -4.54 0.56 10.88
N PHE A 401 -3.88 1.64 10.45
CA PHE A 401 -2.43 1.79 10.59
C PHE A 401 -1.98 2.19 12.00
N ILE A 402 -2.91 2.58 12.86
CA ILE A 402 -2.62 2.90 14.26
C ILE A 402 -2.42 1.61 15.07
N PRO A 403 -1.23 1.37 15.65
CA PRO A 403 -0.94 0.14 16.38
C PRO A 403 -1.90 -0.09 17.55
N SER A 404 -2.21 -1.37 17.81
CA SER A 404 -2.96 -1.81 18.98
C SER A 404 -2.17 -2.90 19.71
N SER A 405 -2.15 -2.88 21.05
CA SER A 405 -1.60 -4.01 21.82
C SER A 405 -2.51 -5.22 21.89
N ASN A 406 -3.80 -5.08 21.60
CA ASN A 406 -4.72 -6.22 21.60
C ASN A 406 -4.47 -7.09 20.37
N GLN A 407 -4.05 -8.33 20.59
CA GLN A 407 -3.67 -9.25 19.53
C GLN A 407 -4.79 -9.46 18.49
N LYS A 408 -6.04 -9.68 18.92
CA LYS A 408 -7.18 -9.88 17.99
C LYS A 408 -7.40 -8.67 17.09
N ILE A 409 -7.38 -7.47 17.67
CA ILE A 409 -7.54 -6.20 16.92
C ILE A 409 -6.36 -5.99 15.98
N ARG A 410 -5.14 -6.29 16.44
CA ARG A 410 -3.93 -6.17 15.64
C ARG A 410 -3.96 -7.09 14.41
N ASP A 411 -4.46 -8.31 14.55
CA ASP A 411 -4.58 -9.26 13.44
C ASP A 411 -5.61 -8.78 12.40
N ILE A 412 -6.74 -8.23 12.84
CA ILE A 412 -7.75 -7.59 11.95
C ILE A 412 -7.14 -6.38 11.23
N LYS A 413 -6.49 -5.48 11.97
CA LYS A 413 -5.83 -4.30 11.40
C LYS A 413 -4.75 -4.70 10.40
N GLN A 414 -3.94 -5.72 10.70
CA GLN A 414 -2.90 -6.20 9.79
C GLN A 414 -3.50 -6.79 8.51
N LYS A 415 -4.62 -7.52 8.61
CA LYS A 415 -5.37 -8.02 7.46
C LYS A 415 -5.86 -6.87 6.58
N ASN A 416 -6.45 -5.84 7.18
CA ASN A 416 -6.89 -4.65 6.46
C ASN A 416 -5.72 -3.87 5.84
N ILE A 417 -4.61 -3.66 6.56
CA ILE A 417 -3.39 -3.03 6.02
C ILE A 417 -2.88 -3.81 4.80
N ASN A 418 -2.86 -5.15 4.87
CA ASN A 418 -2.43 -6.00 3.75
C ASN A 418 -3.35 -5.82 2.53
N LYS A 419 -4.66 -5.61 2.75
CA LYS A 419 -5.63 -5.25 1.71
C LYS A 419 -5.37 -3.84 1.15
N TRP A 420 -5.21 -2.82 1.99
CA TRP A 420 -5.02 -1.42 1.57
C TRP A 420 -3.71 -1.20 0.80
N LEU A 421 -2.67 -1.96 1.15
CA LEU A 421 -1.38 -1.98 0.47
C LEU A 421 -1.30 -3.04 -0.65
N GLU A 422 -2.37 -3.82 -0.85
CA GLU A 422 -2.51 -4.82 -1.92
C GLU A 422 -1.34 -5.83 -1.96
N THR A 423 -0.93 -6.30 -0.77
CA THR A 423 0.25 -7.15 -0.63
C THR A 423 0.04 -8.55 -1.23
N PRO A 424 1.12 -9.26 -1.62
CA PRO A 424 1.00 -10.64 -2.10
C PRO A 424 0.26 -11.57 -1.13
N SER A 425 0.39 -11.35 0.19
CA SER A 425 -0.33 -12.11 1.22
C SER A 425 -1.85 -11.93 1.16
N HIS A 426 -2.33 -10.71 0.86
CA HIS A 426 -3.77 -10.48 0.69
C HIS A 426 -4.31 -11.21 -0.54
N ILE A 427 -3.57 -11.17 -1.65
CA ILE A 427 -3.94 -11.86 -2.89
C ILE A 427 -3.96 -13.39 -2.67
N ALA A 428 -2.97 -13.92 -1.96
CA ALA A 428 -2.91 -15.32 -1.56
C ALA A 428 -4.14 -15.73 -0.73
N ASN A 429 -4.51 -14.92 0.27
CA ASN A 429 -5.67 -15.19 1.12
C ASN A 429 -7.00 -15.20 0.33
N ILE A 430 -7.15 -14.33 -0.68
CA ILE A 430 -8.32 -14.36 -1.57
C ILE A 430 -8.33 -15.64 -2.41
N PHE A 431 -7.18 -16.00 -2.98
CA PHE A 431 -7.05 -17.21 -3.79
C PHE A 431 -7.41 -18.47 -2.98
N ASP A 432 -6.87 -18.58 -1.76
CA ASP A 432 -7.12 -19.69 -0.83
C ASP A 432 -8.54 -19.69 -0.23
N GLY A 433 -9.36 -18.66 -0.48
CA GLY A 433 -10.73 -18.56 0.04
C GLY A 433 -10.83 -18.12 1.51
N LYS A 434 -9.73 -17.67 2.12
CA LYS A 434 -9.67 -17.09 3.48
C LYS A 434 -10.21 -15.66 3.53
N GLU A 435 -10.17 -14.98 2.39
CA GLU A 435 -10.69 -13.64 2.18
C GLU A 435 -11.58 -13.57 0.95
N LYS A 436 -12.56 -12.67 0.98
CA LYS A 436 -13.43 -12.39 -0.16
C LYS A 436 -12.94 -11.14 -0.90
N LEU A 437 -13.16 -11.08 -2.20
CA LEU A 437 -13.04 -9.83 -2.95
C LEU A 437 -14.13 -8.88 -2.44
N THR A 438 -13.76 -7.65 -2.10
CA THR A 438 -14.68 -6.67 -1.53
C THR A 438 -14.63 -5.37 -2.30
N LYS A 439 -15.79 -4.73 -2.46
CA LYS A 439 -15.98 -3.45 -3.15
C LYS A 439 -17.02 -2.62 -2.41
N GLU A 440 -16.77 -1.32 -2.25
CA GLU A 440 -17.73 -0.40 -1.64
C GLU A 440 -18.69 0.15 -2.69
N TYR A 441 -19.93 0.40 -2.27
CA TYR A 441 -20.91 1.17 -3.06
C TYR A 441 -21.82 1.95 -2.13
N PHE A 442 -22.52 2.95 -2.69
CA PHE A 442 -23.41 3.81 -1.92
C PHE A 442 -24.84 3.74 -2.48
N VAL A 443 -25.77 3.16 -1.71
CA VAL A 443 -27.22 3.14 -2.00
C VAL A 443 -27.95 3.19 -0.66
N ASN A 444 -28.56 4.33 -0.34
CA ASN A 444 -29.19 4.61 0.95
C ASN A 444 -28.23 4.39 2.14
N GLY A 445 -26.95 4.71 1.95
CA GLY A 445 -25.87 4.44 2.91
C GLY A 445 -24.73 3.63 2.30
N LEU A 446 -23.63 3.55 3.04
CA LEU A 446 -22.43 2.81 2.62
C LEU A 446 -22.66 1.30 2.79
N LYS A 447 -22.44 0.54 1.72
CA LYS A 447 -22.53 -0.93 1.71
C LYS A 447 -21.28 -1.52 1.07
N THR A 448 -21.04 -2.81 1.31
CA THR A 448 -19.90 -3.54 0.76
C THR A 448 -20.39 -4.79 0.06
N ASP A 449 -20.11 -4.91 -1.24
CA ASP A 449 -20.30 -6.16 -1.98
C ASP A 449 -19.10 -7.06 -1.71
N GLN A 450 -19.38 -8.35 -1.47
CA GLN A 450 -18.38 -9.36 -1.22
C GLN A 450 -18.61 -10.53 -2.16
N ASN A 451 -17.56 -10.98 -2.85
CA ASN A 451 -17.62 -12.15 -3.71
C ASN A 451 -16.50 -13.15 -3.36
N GLU A 452 -16.87 -14.42 -3.27
CA GLU A 452 -15.90 -15.50 -3.13
C GLU A 452 -15.33 -15.86 -4.50
N LEU A 453 -14.02 -16.11 -4.56
CA LEU A 453 -13.36 -16.45 -5.80
C LEU A 453 -13.67 -17.91 -6.20
N SER A 454 -14.83 -18.20 -6.79
CA SER A 454 -15.10 -19.53 -7.37
C SER A 454 -14.24 -19.79 -8.61
N PHE A 455 -14.20 -21.05 -9.11
CA PHE A 455 -13.48 -21.36 -10.36
C PHE A 455 -14.00 -20.53 -11.52
N ASP A 456 -15.31 -20.51 -11.65
CA ASP A 456 -15.99 -19.83 -12.75
C ASP A 456 -15.78 -18.31 -12.65
N PHE A 457 -15.84 -17.74 -11.45
CA PHE A 457 -15.57 -16.32 -11.26
C PHE A 457 -14.10 -15.96 -11.49
N PHE A 458 -13.15 -16.82 -11.10
CA PHE A 458 -11.75 -16.64 -11.45
C PHE A 458 -11.56 -16.63 -12.98
N LEU A 459 -12.14 -17.60 -13.69
CA LEU A 459 -12.10 -17.67 -15.15
C LEU A 459 -12.75 -16.43 -15.79
N ASP A 460 -13.86 -15.93 -15.25
CA ASP A 460 -14.49 -14.68 -15.68
C ASP A 460 -13.55 -13.47 -15.54
N LEU A 461 -12.75 -13.43 -14.47
CA LEU A 461 -11.78 -12.36 -14.24
C LEU A 461 -10.55 -12.41 -15.16
N ILE A 462 -10.15 -13.58 -15.68
CA ILE A 462 -8.94 -13.71 -16.52
C ILE A 462 -9.20 -13.97 -18.02
N LEU A 463 -10.38 -14.48 -18.39
CA LEU A 463 -10.78 -14.81 -19.76
C LEU A 463 -11.90 -13.90 -20.29
N PRO A 464 -12.05 -13.79 -21.63
CA PRO A 464 -13.19 -13.09 -22.23
C PRO A 464 -14.54 -13.70 -21.82
N LYS A 465 -15.63 -12.92 -21.94
CA LYS A 465 -17.00 -13.41 -21.62
C LYS A 465 -17.37 -14.64 -22.45
N LYS A 466 -17.09 -14.62 -23.77
CA LYS A 466 -17.17 -15.78 -24.66
C LYS A 466 -15.76 -16.23 -25.01
N SER A 467 -15.36 -17.43 -24.61
CA SER A 467 -13.99 -17.91 -24.78
C SER A 467 -13.98 -19.40 -25.14
N PRO A 468 -13.35 -19.81 -26.26
CA PRO A 468 -13.18 -21.22 -26.59
C PRO A 468 -12.46 -22.03 -25.50
N ILE A 469 -11.62 -21.35 -24.70
CA ILE A 469 -10.94 -21.95 -23.54
C ILE A 469 -11.96 -22.33 -22.46
N LYS A 470 -12.97 -21.48 -22.20
CA LYS A 470 -14.05 -21.81 -21.24
C LYS A 470 -14.87 -22.99 -21.74
N ASP A 471 -15.26 -22.98 -23.02
CA ASP A 471 -16.00 -24.08 -23.64
C ASP A 471 -15.22 -25.41 -23.55
N SER A 472 -13.89 -25.37 -23.74
CA SER A 472 -13.02 -26.54 -23.55
C SER A 472 -12.93 -26.98 -22.08
N ILE A 473 -12.86 -26.05 -21.11
CA ILE A 473 -12.89 -26.37 -19.67
C ILE A 473 -14.22 -27.02 -19.29
N GLU A 474 -15.34 -26.51 -19.81
CA GLU A 474 -16.68 -27.08 -19.61
C GLU A 474 -16.80 -28.49 -20.21
N LYS A 475 -16.08 -28.80 -21.30
CA LYS A 475 -16.01 -30.16 -21.85
C LYS A 475 -15.14 -31.11 -21.05
N ILE A 476 -14.02 -30.63 -20.52
CA ILE A 476 -13.12 -31.42 -19.66
C ILE A 476 -13.88 -31.78 -18.38
N ASN A 477 -14.55 -30.79 -17.77
CA ASN A 477 -15.41 -30.80 -16.57
C ASN A 477 -14.90 -31.50 -15.30
N ASN A 478 -14.16 -32.60 -15.38
CA ASN A 478 -13.82 -33.48 -14.28
C ASN A 478 -12.31 -33.59 -14.04
N ILE A 479 -11.93 -34.10 -12.85
CA ILE A 479 -10.53 -34.21 -12.43
C ILE A 479 -9.79 -35.26 -13.27
N LYS A 480 -10.41 -36.41 -13.56
CA LYS A 480 -9.77 -37.52 -14.27
C LYS A 480 -9.26 -37.09 -15.64
N THR A 481 -10.12 -36.47 -16.46
CA THR A 481 -9.73 -35.95 -17.77
C THR A 481 -8.69 -34.84 -17.68
N ALA A 482 -8.74 -33.98 -16.65
CA ALA A 482 -7.73 -32.94 -16.42
C ALA A 482 -6.34 -33.52 -16.10
N ILE A 483 -6.29 -34.66 -15.39
CA ILE A 483 -5.05 -35.41 -15.12
C ILE A 483 -4.58 -36.11 -16.39
N GLU A 484 -5.46 -36.84 -17.08
CA GLU A 484 -5.16 -37.53 -18.33
C GLU A 484 -4.58 -36.57 -19.38
N ILE A 485 -5.10 -35.35 -19.50
CA ILE A 485 -4.56 -34.34 -20.44
C ILE A 485 -3.12 -33.96 -20.09
N GLN A 486 -2.78 -33.84 -18.79
CA GLN A 486 -1.42 -33.54 -18.34
C GLN A 486 -0.47 -34.70 -18.64
N GLU A 487 -0.86 -35.93 -18.31
CA GLU A 487 -0.06 -37.14 -18.56
C GLU A 487 0.14 -37.43 -20.06
N ASN A 488 -0.91 -37.23 -20.86
CA ASN A 488 -0.82 -37.31 -22.33
C ASN A 488 0.20 -36.30 -22.87
N LEU A 489 0.25 -35.08 -22.31
CA LEU A 489 1.25 -34.09 -22.72
C LEU A 489 2.67 -34.49 -22.31
N GLU A 490 2.87 -34.96 -21.08
CA GLU A 490 4.18 -35.40 -20.58
C GLU A 490 4.72 -36.56 -21.43
N THR A 491 3.85 -37.53 -21.76
CA THR A 491 4.15 -38.63 -22.68
C THR A 491 4.59 -38.10 -24.04
N LEU A 492 3.85 -37.14 -24.60
CA LEU A 492 4.20 -36.54 -25.89
C LEU A 492 5.52 -35.77 -25.86
N LEU A 493 5.80 -35.02 -24.80
CA LEU A 493 7.06 -34.29 -24.64
C LEU A 493 8.25 -35.25 -24.54
N TYR A 494 8.08 -36.36 -23.81
CA TYR A 494 9.10 -37.39 -23.67
C TYR A 494 9.45 -38.04 -25.01
N PHE A 495 8.46 -38.54 -25.76
CA PHE A 495 8.70 -39.23 -27.04
C PHE A 495 9.06 -38.28 -28.19
N SER A 496 8.55 -37.04 -28.20
CA SER A 496 8.89 -36.07 -29.25
C SER A 496 10.32 -35.53 -29.14
N LYS A 497 10.90 -35.55 -27.93
CA LYS A 497 12.13 -34.80 -27.58
C LYS A 497 12.04 -33.31 -27.93
N ALA A 498 10.84 -32.74 -27.93
CA ALA A 498 10.64 -31.34 -28.25
C ALA A 498 11.29 -30.43 -27.19
N LYS A 499 11.98 -29.37 -27.62
CA LYS A 499 12.63 -28.42 -26.70
C LYS A 499 11.63 -27.67 -25.81
N ASN A 500 10.42 -27.44 -26.31
CA ASN A 500 9.35 -26.78 -25.59
C ASN A 500 7.96 -27.24 -26.07
N THR A 501 6.94 -27.00 -25.25
CA THR A 501 5.55 -27.38 -25.54
C THR A 501 4.98 -26.68 -26.77
N LYS A 502 5.47 -25.48 -27.09
CA LYS A 502 5.02 -24.73 -28.26
C LYS A 502 5.42 -25.43 -29.56
N ALA A 503 6.67 -25.85 -29.70
CA ALA A 503 7.18 -26.58 -30.87
C ALA A 503 6.40 -27.90 -31.08
N LEU A 504 6.10 -28.61 -29.99
CA LEU A 504 5.25 -29.80 -30.02
C LEU A 504 3.86 -29.50 -30.60
N PHE A 505 3.21 -28.43 -30.13
CA PHE A 505 1.85 -28.09 -30.59
C PHE A 505 1.82 -27.54 -32.00
N ASP A 506 2.83 -26.77 -32.41
CA ASP A 506 2.97 -26.30 -33.78
C ASP A 506 3.17 -27.48 -34.75
N ALA A 507 3.95 -28.50 -34.37
CA ALA A 507 4.10 -29.74 -35.12
C ALA A 507 2.79 -30.54 -35.24
N ILE A 508 2.06 -30.75 -34.13
CA ILE A 508 0.85 -31.60 -34.10
C ILE A 508 -0.38 -30.94 -34.75
N PHE A 509 -0.59 -29.65 -34.50
CA PHE A 509 -1.85 -28.96 -34.86
C PHE A 509 -1.74 -28.07 -36.10
N LYS A 510 -0.55 -27.55 -36.43
CA LYS A 510 -0.38 -26.61 -37.55
C LYS A 510 0.26 -27.25 -38.79
N LYS A 511 1.00 -28.36 -38.61
CA LYS A 511 1.76 -29.06 -39.67
C LYS A 511 2.70 -28.11 -40.43
N GLU A 512 3.47 -27.30 -39.70
CA GLU A 512 4.48 -26.42 -40.32
C GLU A 512 5.76 -27.17 -40.69
N ASN A 513 6.24 -26.98 -41.92
CA ASN A 513 7.43 -27.64 -42.48
C ASN A 513 8.75 -26.95 -42.05
N ASN A 514 9.00 -26.81 -40.76
CA ASN A 514 10.32 -26.42 -40.25
C ASN A 514 11.13 -27.69 -39.89
N SER A 515 12.46 -27.66 -40.03
CA SER A 515 13.33 -28.81 -39.76
C SER A 515 13.18 -29.37 -38.34
N GLU A 516 12.97 -28.50 -37.36
CA GLU A 516 12.68 -28.88 -35.97
C GLU A 516 11.34 -29.61 -35.83
N HIS A 517 10.29 -29.15 -36.52
CA HIS A 517 8.97 -29.79 -36.47
C HIS A 517 8.95 -31.13 -37.19
N LEU A 518 9.67 -31.24 -38.31
CA LEU A 518 9.83 -32.51 -39.04
C LEU A 518 10.54 -33.57 -38.18
N ASN A 519 11.57 -33.18 -37.42
CA ASN A 519 12.22 -34.07 -36.46
C ASN A 519 11.27 -34.51 -35.33
N ILE A 520 10.46 -33.58 -34.80
CA ILE A 520 9.44 -33.91 -33.80
C ILE A 520 8.42 -34.91 -34.37
N ILE A 521 7.92 -34.66 -35.58
CA ILE A 521 6.95 -35.55 -36.25
C ILE A 521 7.58 -36.93 -36.49
N LYS A 522 8.82 -36.98 -36.97
CA LYS A 522 9.55 -38.23 -37.19
C LYS A 522 9.70 -39.04 -35.90
N ASN A 523 10.13 -38.42 -34.80
CA ASN A 523 10.25 -39.10 -33.50
C ASN A 523 8.90 -39.63 -32.98
N LEU A 524 7.80 -38.90 -33.24
CA LEU A 524 6.45 -39.35 -32.87
C LEU A 524 5.96 -40.48 -33.77
N ASP A 525 6.27 -40.45 -35.07
CA ASP A 525 5.94 -41.52 -36.02
C ASP A 525 6.73 -42.81 -35.74
N GLU A 526 7.97 -42.72 -35.26
CA GLU A 526 8.75 -43.88 -34.79
C GLU A 526 8.08 -44.58 -33.59
N ASN A 527 7.25 -43.87 -32.80
CA ASN A 527 6.56 -44.38 -31.61
C ASN A 527 5.03 -44.38 -31.78
N LYS A 528 4.54 -44.52 -33.01
CA LYS A 528 3.14 -44.25 -33.38
C LYS A 528 2.11 -45.01 -32.57
N GLU A 529 2.37 -46.25 -32.16
CA GLU A 529 1.40 -47.05 -31.39
C GLU A 529 1.13 -46.47 -30.00
N ILE A 530 2.18 -45.99 -29.31
CA ILE A 530 2.09 -45.42 -27.96
C ILE A 530 1.46 -44.03 -28.01
N VAL A 531 1.81 -43.24 -29.03
CA VAL A 531 1.51 -41.81 -29.07
C VAL A 531 0.14 -41.49 -29.71
N LYS A 532 -0.44 -42.45 -30.45
CA LYS A 532 -1.73 -42.28 -31.14
C LYS A 532 -2.88 -41.91 -30.20
N ILE A 533 -2.96 -42.55 -29.03
CA ILE A 533 -4.02 -42.29 -28.03
C ILE A 533 -3.84 -40.89 -27.40
N PRO A 534 -2.66 -40.51 -26.87
CA PRO A 534 -2.40 -39.15 -26.39
C PRO A 534 -2.75 -38.05 -27.39
N ILE A 535 -2.36 -38.20 -28.66
CA ILE A 535 -2.67 -37.22 -29.72
C ILE A 535 -4.18 -37.12 -29.94
N LYS A 536 -4.88 -38.26 -30.00
CA LYS A 536 -6.33 -38.29 -30.17
C LYS A 536 -7.03 -37.56 -29.02
N ASN A 537 -6.64 -37.86 -27.78
CA ASN A 537 -7.22 -37.27 -26.58
C ASN A 537 -7.03 -35.74 -26.55
N LEU A 538 -5.80 -35.26 -26.79
CA LEU A 538 -5.55 -33.81 -26.86
C LEU A 538 -6.35 -33.13 -27.97
N LYS A 539 -6.49 -33.76 -29.15
CA LYS A 539 -7.29 -33.20 -30.25
C LYS A 539 -8.76 -33.08 -29.89
N THR A 540 -9.33 -34.01 -29.13
CA THR A 540 -10.74 -33.95 -28.70
C THR A 540 -11.05 -32.67 -27.92
N TYR A 541 -10.18 -32.28 -26.97
CA TYR A 541 -10.44 -31.15 -26.09
C TYR A 541 -9.88 -29.81 -26.60
N LEU A 542 -8.79 -29.84 -27.37
CA LEU A 542 -8.07 -28.64 -27.80
C LEU A 542 -8.42 -28.17 -29.22
N SER A 543 -9.12 -28.98 -30.02
CA SER A 543 -9.45 -28.65 -31.43
C SER A 543 -10.25 -27.37 -31.59
N ASN A 544 -11.14 -27.05 -30.64
CA ASN A 544 -11.93 -25.82 -30.65
C ASN A 544 -11.07 -24.54 -30.49
N ILE A 545 -9.85 -24.67 -29.99
CA ILE A 545 -8.95 -23.52 -29.74
C ILE A 545 -8.03 -23.35 -30.94
N VAL A 546 -8.19 -22.25 -31.67
CA VAL A 546 -7.40 -21.98 -32.89
C VAL A 546 -5.92 -21.74 -32.57
N ASP A 547 -5.60 -20.87 -31.61
CA ASP A 547 -4.21 -20.49 -31.29
C ASP A 547 -3.53 -21.53 -30.39
N ASN A 548 -2.39 -22.07 -30.81
CA ASN A 548 -1.62 -23.04 -30.02
C ASN A 548 -1.14 -22.48 -28.67
N ARG A 549 -0.91 -21.17 -28.55
CA ARG A 549 -0.54 -20.55 -27.28
C ARG A 549 -1.69 -20.56 -26.27
N ASP A 550 -2.92 -20.45 -26.75
CA ASP A 550 -4.13 -20.56 -25.92
C ASP A 550 -4.37 -22.02 -25.50
N LYS A 551 -4.00 -23.00 -26.33
CA LYS A 551 -3.99 -24.42 -25.93
C LYS A 551 -3.02 -24.68 -24.77
N ILE A 552 -1.81 -24.11 -24.84
CA ILE A 552 -0.83 -24.20 -23.75
C ILE A 552 -1.36 -23.49 -22.49
N PHE A 553 -2.00 -22.33 -22.65
CA PHE A 553 -2.64 -21.60 -21.54
C PHE A 553 -3.72 -22.41 -20.83
N LEU A 554 -4.56 -23.14 -21.58
CA LEU A 554 -5.53 -24.07 -20.98
C LEU A 554 -4.82 -25.13 -20.13
N ILE A 555 -3.71 -25.70 -20.60
CA ILE A 555 -2.97 -26.73 -19.85
C ILE A 555 -2.31 -26.13 -18.60
N ASP A 556 -1.73 -24.93 -18.68
CA ASP A 556 -1.20 -24.26 -17.49
C ASP A 556 -2.30 -23.92 -16.47
N LEU A 557 -3.53 -23.63 -16.91
CA LEU A 557 -4.70 -23.50 -16.01
C LEU A 557 -5.07 -24.85 -15.35
N LEU A 558 -5.03 -25.95 -16.09
CA LEU A 558 -5.27 -27.30 -15.54
C LEU A 558 -4.19 -27.69 -14.54
N LYS A 559 -2.91 -27.44 -14.87
CA LYS A 559 -1.77 -27.64 -13.96
C LYS A 559 -1.93 -26.81 -12.70
N MET A 560 -2.30 -25.52 -12.80
CA MET A 560 -2.55 -24.70 -11.61
C MET A 560 -3.69 -25.28 -10.76
N SER A 561 -4.74 -25.79 -11.39
CA SER A 561 -5.95 -26.30 -10.71
C SER A 561 -5.73 -27.68 -10.07
N VAL A 562 -5.04 -28.59 -10.74
CA VAL A 562 -4.86 -30.00 -10.35
C VAL A 562 -3.41 -30.43 -10.59
N TYR A 563 -2.79 -31.04 -9.59
CA TYR A 563 -1.44 -31.60 -9.72
C TYR A 563 -1.50 -33.11 -9.89
N ASN A 564 -1.37 -33.60 -11.13
CA ASN A 564 -1.38 -35.02 -11.50
C ASN A 564 -0.63 -35.94 -10.52
N VAL A 565 0.64 -35.66 -10.21
CA VAL A 565 1.49 -36.53 -9.36
C VAL A 565 0.97 -36.69 -7.92
N SER A 566 0.11 -35.79 -7.44
CA SER A 566 -0.44 -35.88 -6.08
C SER A 566 -1.63 -36.85 -5.95
N PHE A 567 -2.17 -37.35 -7.07
CA PHE A 567 -3.36 -38.21 -7.07
C PHE A 567 -2.97 -39.68 -7.30
N PRO A 568 -3.16 -40.57 -6.31
CA PRO A 568 -3.02 -42.01 -6.53
C PRO A 568 -4.13 -42.56 -7.43
N ASP A 569 -3.84 -43.60 -8.23
CA ASP A 569 -4.78 -44.20 -9.18
C ASP A 569 -6.09 -44.66 -8.51
N GLU A 570 -5.99 -45.27 -7.32
CA GLU A 570 -7.14 -45.69 -6.52
C GLU A 570 -8.08 -44.53 -6.16
N LEU A 571 -7.51 -43.35 -5.91
CA LEU A 571 -8.30 -42.16 -5.60
C LEU A 571 -8.98 -41.63 -6.86
N ILE A 572 -8.28 -41.60 -8.00
CA ILE A 572 -8.79 -41.10 -9.28
C ILE A 572 -10.06 -41.83 -9.67
N GLU A 573 -10.10 -43.16 -9.57
CA GLU A 573 -11.30 -43.95 -9.92
C GLU A 573 -12.51 -43.61 -9.04
N LYS A 574 -12.29 -43.28 -7.76
CA LYS A 574 -13.36 -42.91 -6.82
C LYS A 574 -13.86 -41.47 -7.00
N ILE A 575 -13.05 -40.56 -7.55
CA ILE A 575 -13.40 -39.14 -7.74
C ILE A 575 -13.53 -38.72 -9.21
N LYS A 576 -13.61 -39.68 -10.13
CA LYS A 576 -13.60 -39.43 -11.58
C LYS A 576 -14.70 -38.50 -12.08
N ASP A 577 -15.86 -38.49 -11.42
CA ASP A 577 -17.01 -37.65 -11.77
C ASP A 577 -17.00 -36.29 -11.06
N LEU A 578 -16.03 -36.04 -10.18
CA LEU A 578 -15.93 -34.78 -9.44
C LEU A 578 -15.49 -33.66 -10.38
N SER A 579 -16.31 -32.61 -10.46
CA SER A 579 -16.02 -31.48 -11.33
C SER A 579 -14.88 -30.60 -10.82
N LEU A 580 -14.18 -29.91 -11.72
CA LEU A 580 -13.09 -28.99 -11.36
C LEU A 580 -13.56 -27.84 -10.45
N SER A 581 -14.76 -27.27 -10.73
CA SER A 581 -15.33 -26.20 -9.91
C SER A 581 -15.67 -26.70 -8.49
N ASN A 582 -16.22 -27.92 -8.37
CA ASN A 582 -16.47 -28.53 -7.06
C ASN A 582 -15.18 -28.88 -6.32
N TYR A 583 -14.17 -29.43 -7.01
CA TYR A 583 -12.86 -29.68 -6.43
C TYR A 583 -12.23 -28.41 -5.86
N TRP A 584 -12.30 -27.30 -6.60
CA TRP A 584 -11.73 -26.04 -6.11
C TRP A 584 -12.52 -25.50 -4.91
N ARG A 585 -13.85 -25.61 -4.93
CA ARG A 585 -14.71 -25.24 -3.80
C ARG A 585 -14.40 -26.04 -2.54
N ILE A 586 -14.27 -27.37 -2.65
CA ILE A 586 -13.89 -28.26 -1.53
C ILE A 586 -12.47 -27.94 -1.06
N SER A 587 -11.53 -27.71 -1.98
CA SER A 587 -10.14 -27.34 -1.66
C SER A 587 -10.07 -26.08 -0.82
N LYS A 588 -10.85 -25.05 -1.14
CA LYS A 588 -10.92 -23.80 -0.35
C LYS A 588 -11.52 -24.03 1.03
N ALA A 589 -12.60 -24.80 1.13
CA ALA A 589 -13.17 -25.18 2.43
C ALA A 589 -12.13 -25.92 3.30
N ILE A 590 -11.37 -26.86 2.72
CA ILE A 590 -10.26 -27.53 3.41
C ILE A 590 -9.18 -26.54 3.83
N LEU A 591 -8.80 -25.56 3.00
CA LEU A 591 -7.79 -24.55 3.35
C LEU A 591 -8.26 -23.62 4.47
N ARG A 592 -9.54 -23.23 4.50
CA ARG A 592 -10.15 -22.46 5.60
C ARG A 592 -10.12 -23.24 6.91
N ILE A 593 -10.55 -24.50 6.88
CA ILE A 593 -10.49 -25.39 8.04
C ILE A 593 -9.04 -25.58 8.49
N LYS A 594 -8.09 -25.83 7.57
CA LYS A 594 -6.64 -25.92 7.88
C LYS A 594 -6.17 -24.68 8.63
N ASP A 595 -6.52 -23.48 8.18
CA ASP A 595 -6.05 -22.23 8.78
C ASP A 595 -6.63 -21.99 10.19
N SER A 596 -7.94 -22.22 10.34
CA SER A 596 -8.62 -22.08 11.63
C SER A 596 -8.15 -23.13 12.64
N LEU A 597 -8.11 -24.42 12.25
CA LEU A 597 -7.59 -25.50 13.10
C LEU A 597 -6.13 -25.26 13.48
N LYS A 598 -5.28 -24.77 12.57
CA LYS A 598 -3.89 -24.43 12.90
C LYS A 598 -3.81 -23.42 14.04
N THR A 599 -4.70 -22.44 14.06
CA THR A 599 -4.75 -21.40 15.10
C THR A 599 -5.23 -21.98 16.43
N GLN A 600 -6.22 -22.87 16.42
CA GLN A 600 -6.78 -23.53 17.61
C GLN A 600 -5.89 -24.63 18.19
N MET A 601 -5.12 -25.33 17.34
CA MET A 601 -4.24 -26.43 17.74
C MET A 601 -2.92 -25.95 18.35
N LYS A 602 -2.50 -24.72 18.04
CA LYS A 602 -1.23 -24.18 18.54
C LYS A 602 -1.17 -24.13 20.08
N PRO A 603 -2.19 -23.61 20.81
CA PRO A 603 -2.19 -23.65 22.28
C PRO A 603 -2.13 -25.07 22.87
N LEU A 604 -2.75 -26.05 22.23
CA LEU A 604 -2.70 -27.45 22.68
C LEU A 604 -1.33 -28.06 22.47
N TYR A 605 -0.72 -27.78 21.31
CA TYR A 605 0.67 -28.16 21.05
C TYR A 605 1.62 -27.57 22.09
N ASP A 606 1.40 -26.31 22.44
CA ASP A 606 2.17 -25.63 23.47
C ASP A 606 2.03 -26.36 24.82
N LYS A 607 0.80 -26.62 25.26
CA LYS A 607 0.51 -27.29 26.53
C LYS A 607 1.08 -28.71 26.64
N ILE A 608 1.02 -29.50 25.57
CA ILE A 608 1.35 -30.94 25.60
C ILE A 608 2.82 -31.19 25.22
N TYR A 609 3.28 -30.65 24.09
CA TYR A 609 4.60 -31.00 23.53
C TYR A 609 5.63 -29.94 23.85
N PHE A 610 5.30 -28.66 23.65
CA PHE A 610 6.29 -27.60 23.84
C PHE A 610 6.63 -27.41 25.32
N SER A 611 5.65 -27.48 26.22
CA SER A 611 5.86 -27.43 27.68
C SER A 611 6.81 -28.54 28.16
N ASN A 612 6.59 -29.78 27.69
CA ASN A 612 7.49 -30.91 27.99
C ASN A 612 8.89 -30.71 27.38
N TRP A 613 8.96 -30.28 26.13
CA TRP A 613 10.23 -29.97 25.47
C TRP A 613 10.98 -28.86 26.22
N ARG A 614 10.28 -27.82 26.68
CA ARG A 614 10.81 -26.68 27.42
C ARG A 614 11.41 -27.13 28.75
N ASN A 615 10.68 -27.92 29.54
CA ASN A 615 11.17 -28.45 30.81
C ASN A 615 12.51 -29.21 30.68
N ILE A 616 12.68 -29.97 29.59
CA ILE A 616 13.88 -30.78 29.35
C ILE A 616 15.00 -29.96 28.70
N ASN A 617 14.69 -29.11 27.72
CA ASN A 617 15.68 -28.57 26.78
C ASN A 617 15.91 -27.05 26.89
N GLU A 618 15.09 -26.29 27.62
CA GLU A 618 15.16 -24.82 27.66
C GLU A 618 16.56 -24.30 28.03
N LYS A 619 17.15 -24.86 29.10
CA LYS A 619 18.47 -24.40 29.58
C LYS A 619 19.57 -24.56 28.52
N LYS A 620 19.64 -25.74 27.88
CA LYS A 620 20.65 -26.03 26.85
C LYS A 620 20.41 -25.20 25.60
N PHE A 621 19.16 -25.11 25.14
CA PHE A 621 18.78 -24.29 23.99
C PHE A 621 19.15 -22.81 24.16
N LEU A 622 18.86 -22.22 25.32
CA LEU A 622 19.21 -20.83 25.60
C LEU A 622 20.73 -20.63 25.65
N GLN A 623 21.49 -21.56 26.23
CA GLN A 623 22.96 -21.49 26.23
C GLN A 623 23.54 -21.49 24.81
N ASP A 624 23.05 -22.38 23.95
CA ASP A 624 23.52 -22.49 22.57
C ASP A 624 23.15 -21.25 21.75
N LYS A 625 21.94 -20.72 21.92
CA LYS A 625 21.53 -19.47 21.27
C LYS A 625 22.33 -18.26 21.75
N ARG A 626 22.71 -18.21 23.03
CA ARG A 626 23.58 -17.14 23.53
C ARG A 626 24.98 -17.21 22.92
N LYS A 627 25.55 -18.40 22.74
CA LYS A 627 26.83 -18.58 22.02
C LYS A 627 26.71 -18.09 20.57
N GLU A 628 25.62 -18.41 19.88
CA GLU A 628 25.36 -17.96 18.51
C GLU A 628 25.21 -16.43 18.40
N GLU A 629 24.50 -15.78 19.32
CA GLU A 629 24.39 -14.31 19.35
C GLU A 629 25.76 -13.63 19.55
N ILE A 630 26.61 -14.19 20.42
CA ILE A 630 27.96 -13.68 20.67
C ILE A 630 28.83 -13.83 19.41
N LEU A 631 28.81 -14.99 18.76
CA LEU A 631 29.57 -15.26 17.53
C LEU A 631 29.13 -14.34 16.37
N THR A 632 27.82 -14.11 16.24
CA THR A 632 27.25 -13.27 15.18
C THR A 632 27.26 -11.77 15.52
N LYS A 633 27.83 -11.38 16.67
CA LYS A 633 27.84 -10.00 17.20
C LYS A 633 26.44 -9.36 17.22
N LYS A 634 25.38 -10.16 17.42
CA LYS A 634 24.00 -9.68 17.51
C LYS A 634 23.65 -9.32 18.96
N PHE A 635 22.82 -8.29 19.14
CA PHE A 635 22.31 -7.92 20.45
C PHE A 635 21.48 -9.05 21.07
N HIS A 636 21.66 -9.26 22.38
CA HIS A 636 20.92 -10.25 23.14
C HIS A 636 19.41 -10.00 23.11
N ARG A 637 18.65 -10.96 22.57
CA ARG A 637 17.18 -10.90 22.58
C ARG A 637 16.60 -11.39 23.92
N PRO A 638 15.39 -10.96 24.32
CA PRO A 638 14.62 -11.59 25.40
C PRO A 638 14.49 -13.10 25.16
N TYR A 639 14.59 -13.91 26.22
CA TYR A 639 14.54 -15.37 26.07
C TYR A 639 13.17 -15.86 25.56
N ILE A 640 12.09 -15.15 25.88
CA ILE A 640 10.74 -15.45 25.38
C ILE A 640 10.70 -15.37 23.86
N ASP A 641 11.22 -14.29 23.25
CA ASP A 641 11.21 -14.13 21.79
C ASP A 641 11.93 -15.30 21.08
N LEU A 642 13.01 -15.83 21.67
CA LEU A 642 13.74 -17.00 21.16
C LEU A 642 12.96 -18.31 21.32
N LEU A 643 12.24 -18.46 22.44
CA LEU A 643 11.36 -19.60 22.69
C LEU A 643 10.16 -19.58 21.75
N ASP A 644 9.51 -18.43 21.56
CA ASP A 644 8.39 -18.24 20.63
C ASP A 644 8.82 -18.57 19.19
N GLU A 645 10.01 -18.14 18.75
CA GLU A 645 10.54 -18.49 17.43
C GLU A 645 10.75 -20.01 17.28
N CYS A 646 11.28 -20.64 18.33
CA CYS A 646 11.50 -22.09 18.37
C CYS A 646 10.17 -22.87 18.34
N GLU A 647 9.21 -22.44 19.16
CA GLU A 647 7.86 -22.98 19.24
C GLU A 647 7.20 -22.93 17.86
N ASN A 648 7.18 -21.75 17.23
CA ASN A 648 6.60 -21.55 15.90
C ASN A 648 7.23 -22.46 14.84
N LYS A 649 8.56 -22.63 14.84
CA LYS A 649 9.26 -23.52 13.90
C LYS A 649 8.90 -24.99 14.14
N LYS A 650 8.90 -25.43 15.40
CA LYS A 650 8.55 -26.82 15.78
C LYS A 650 7.08 -27.12 15.49
N PHE A 651 6.18 -26.22 15.85
CA PHE A 651 4.76 -26.31 15.56
C PHE A 651 4.51 -26.34 14.05
N SER A 652 5.19 -25.50 13.25
CA SER A 652 5.03 -25.55 11.80
C SER A 652 5.46 -26.89 11.19
N LYS A 653 6.50 -27.54 11.72
CA LYS A 653 6.91 -28.89 11.28
C LYS A 653 5.87 -29.94 11.68
N PHE A 654 5.39 -29.89 12.93
CA PHE A 654 4.33 -30.76 13.44
C PHE A 654 3.05 -30.62 12.60
N TRP A 655 2.61 -29.39 12.34
CA TRP A 655 1.42 -29.08 11.56
C TRP A 655 1.52 -29.62 10.12
N LYS A 656 2.66 -29.40 9.45
CA LYS A 656 2.87 -29.94 8.09
C LYS A 656 2.75 -31.45 8.04
N LYS A 657 3.27 -32.16 9.04
CA LYS A 657 3.21 -33.63 9.10
C LYS A 657 1.79 -34.15 9.36
N ASN A 658 1.06 -33.52 10.29
CA ASN A 658 -0.15 -34.11 10.87
C ASN A 658 -1.47 -33.44 10.44
N SER A 659 -1.43 -32.30 9.73
CA SER A 659 -2.65 -31.54 9.37
C SER A 659 -3.68 -32.35 8.57
N ALA A 660 -3.23 -33.20 7.63
CA ALA A 660 -4.12 -34.06 6.86
C ALA A 660 -4.83 -35.09 7.76
N ILE A 661 -4.10 -35.68 8.72
CA ILE A 661 -4.64 -36.66 9.69
C ILE A 661 -5.75 -36.03 10.52
N PHE A 662 -5.53 -34.82 11.04
CA PHE A 662 -6.52 -34.13 11.88
C PHE A 662 -7.83 -33.84 11.12
N ILE A 663 -7.74 -33.46 9.85
CA ILE A 663 -8.93 -33.18 9.04
C ILE A 663 -9.65 -34.47 8.67
N THR A 664 -8.92 -35.54 8.31
CA THR A 664 -9.52 -36.86 8.08
C THR A 664 -10.27 -37.34 9.32
N TYR A 665 -9.68 -37.20 10.51
CA TYR A 665 -10.33 -37.56 11.77
C TYR A 665 -11.61 -36.76 12.00
N LEU A 666 -11.59 -35.44 11.77
CA LEU A 666 -12.75 -34.57 11.91
C LEU A 666 -13.93 -35.00 11.01
N LEU A 667 -13.63 -35.56 9.83
CA LEU A 667 -14.61 -36.02 8.85
C LEU A 667 -15.13 -37.44 9.11
N LYS A 668 -14.25 -38.41 9.43
CA LYS A 668 -14.58 -39.85 9.45
C LYS A 668 -14.37 -40.55 10.79
N GLU A 669 -13.74 -39.93 11.78
CA GLU A 669 -13.48 -40.47 13.13
C GLU A 669 -12.76 -41.83 13.20
N SER A 670 -12.03 -42.24 12.15
CA SER A 670 -11.50 -43.61 12.05
C SER A 670 -9.97 -43.71 12.08
N VAL A 671 -9.25 -42.59 12.26
CA VAL A 671 -7.78 -42.59 12.23
C VAL A 671 -7.25 -42.43 13.65
N TYR A 672 -6.55 -43.46 14.15
CA TYR A 672 -6.03 -43.51 15.51
C TYR A 672 -4.52 -43.71 15.48
N GLU A 673 -3.78 -42.63 15.76
CA GLU A 673 -2.40 -42.70 16.22
C GLU A 673 -2.38 -42.43 17.72
N GLU A 674 -1.86 -43.38 18.51
CA GLU A 674 -1.81 -43.28 19.97
C GLU A 674 -1.10 -42.00 20.43
N SER A 675 -0.05 -41.60 19.71
CA SER A 675 0.73 -40.39 20.00
C SER A 675 -0.05 -39.08 19.83
N LEU A 676 -1.21 -39.08 19.15
CA LEU A 676 -2.03 -37.91 18.84
C LEU A 676 -3.40 -37.91 19.55
N MET A 677 -3.68 -38.90 20.40
CA MET A 677 -4.95 -39.03 21.13
C MET A 677 -5.45 -37.75 21.85
N PRO A 678 -4.58 -36.94 22.49
CA PRO A 678 -5.01 -35.69 23.11
C PRO A 678 -5.59 -34.64 22.14
N TYR A 679 -5.21 -34.69 20.85
CA TYR A 679 -5.79 -33.80 19.83
C TYR A 679 -7.11 -34.34 19.30
N PHE A 680 -7.25 -35.66 19.20
CA PHE A 680 -8.49 -36.29 18.76
C PHE A 680 -9.63 -36.07 19.76
N SER A 681 -9.35 -36.14 21.06
CA SER A 681 -10.35 -35.77 22.08
C SER A 681 -10.81 -34.32 21.92
N PHE A 682 -9.88 -33.38 21.74
CA PHE A 682 -10.22 -31.97 21.50
C PHE A 682 -11.02 -31.76 20.20
N LEU A 683 -10.68 -32.47 19.12
CA LEU A 683 -11.42 -32.41 17.85
C LEU A 683 -12.85 -32.95 17.99
N LYS A 684 -13.07 -33.93 18.87
CA LYS A 684 -14.41 -34.47 19.16
C LYS A 684 -15.29 -33.40 19.82
N ASP A 685 -14.73 -32.60 20.71
CA ASP A 685 -15.44 -31.51 21.41
C ASP A 685 -15.72 -30.31 20.49
N LEU A 686 -14.84 -30.04 19.51
CA LEU A 686 -14.97 -28.94 18.54
C LEU A 686 -16.12 -29.08 17.55
N LYS A 687 -16.75 -30.25 17.43
CA LYS A 687 -17.77 -30.56 16.41
C LYS A 687 -19.06 -29.73 16.48
N LYS A 688 -19.23 -28.78 17.41
CA LYS A 688 -20.54 -28.18 17.73
C LYS A 688 -20.79 -26.69 17.45
N ALA A 689 -19.89 -25.90 16.84
CA ALA A 689 -20.24 -24.47 16.61
C ALA A 689 -19.60 -23.72 15.42
N GLU A 690 -18.34 -23.97 15.05
CA GLU A 690 -17.58 -23.00 14.24
C GLU A 690 -17.37 -23.37 12.76
N PHE A 691 -17.64 -24.62 12.37
CA PHE A 691 -17.27 -25.16 11.05
C PHE A 691 -18.42 -25.84 10.29
N SER A 692 -19.68 -25.65 10.72
CA SER A 692 -20.82 -26.44 10.21
C SER A 692 -20.90 -26.43 8.69
N GLU A 693 -20.96 -25.25 8.06
CA GLU A 693 -21.16 -25.16 6.60
C GLU A 693 -20.02 -25.80 5.78
N ASP A 694 -18.77 -25.50 6.10
CA ASP A 694 -17.61 -26.05 5.38
C ASP A 694 -17.43 -27.56 5.64
N LEU A 695 -17.69 -28.03 6.87
CA LEU A 695 -17.63 -29.46 7.19
C LEU A 695 -18.77 -30.23 6.55
N ASP A 696 -19.98 -29.70 6.58
CA ASP A 696 -21.16 -30.33 5.98
C ASP A 696 -20.98 -30.43 4.46
N LEU A 697 -20.43 -29.38 3.84
CA LEU A 697 -20.02 -29.40 2.45
C LEU A 697 -19.03 -30.53 2.15
N ILE A 698 -17.94 -30.65 2.92
CA ILE A 698 -16.89 -31.63 2.67
C ILE A 698 -17.40 -33.04 2.96
N LYS A 699 -18.15 -33.24 4.05
CA LYS A 699 -18.74 -34.54 4.41
C LYS A 699 -19.71 -35.02 3.34
N TYR A 700 -20.60 -34.15 2.89
CA TYR A 700 -21.53 -34.47 1.80
C TYR A 700 -20.77 -34.81 0.51
N SER A 701 -19.76 -34.00 0.15
CA SER A 701 -19.02 -34.19 -1.10
C SER A 701 -18.12 -35.43 -1.10
N LEU A 702 -17.63 -35.86 0.08
CA LEU A 702 -16.70 -36.99 0.23
C LEU A 702 -17.34 -38.17 0.99
N GLU A 703 -18.67 -38.24 1.06
CA GLU A 703 -19.39 -39.25 1.85
C GLU A 703 -19.02 -40.66 1.41
N LYS A 704 -18.98 -40.87 0.09
CA LYS A 704 -18.67 -42.16 -0.57
C LYS A 704 -17.22 -42.62 -0.44
N LEU A 705 -16.30 -41.75 0.02
CA LEU A 705 -14.90 -42.10 0.19
C LEU A 705 -14.64 -42.74 1.55
N ASP A 706 -13.84 -43.80 1.57
CA ASP A 706 -13.26 -44.35 2.79
C ASP A 706 -12.17 -43.43 3.35
N SER A 707 -11.79 -43.65 4.61
CA SER A 707 -10.89 -42.75 5.32
C SER A 707 -9.48 -42.64 4.72
N ALA A 708 -8.97 -43.70 4.10
CA ALA A 708 -7.68 -43.65 3.41
C ALA A 708 -7.76 -42.76 2.16
N SER A 709 -8.84 -42.89 1.39
CA SER A 709 -9.11 -42.02 0.22
C SER A 709 -9.30 -40.56 0.61
N VAL A 710 -10.00 -40.27 1.72
CA VAL A 710 -10.16 -38.90 2.24
C VAL A 710 -8.81 -38.30 2.63
N PHE A 711 -7.94 -39.08 3.29
CA PHE A 711 -6.58 -38.64 3.63
C PHE A 711 -5.75 -38.31 2.39
N SER A 712 -5.78 -39.17 1.37
CA SER A 712 -5.12 -38.94 0.08
C SER A 712 -5.68 -37.68 -0.62
N PHE A 713 -7.00 -37.48 -0.60
CA PHE A 713 -7.63 -36.28 -1.16
C PHE A 713 -7.18 -34.99 -0.45
N ILE A 714 -7.05 -34.98 0.88
CA ILE A 714 -6.61 -33.77 1.61
C ILE A 714 -5.15 -33.41 1.28
N LYS A 715 -4.34 -34.38 0.87
CA LYS A 715 -2.95 -34.17 0.40
C LYS A 715 -2.85 -33.57 -1.00
N THR A 716 -3.88 -33.70 -1.84
CA THR A 716 -3.88 -33.11 -3.20
C THR A 716 -4.13 -31.60 -3.17
N VAL A 717 -4.75 -31.09 -2.10
CA VAL A 717 -5.07 -29.67 -1.91
C VAL A 717 -3.80 -28.84 -1.68
N ARG A 718 -3.51 -27.93 -2.62
CA ARG A 718 -2.38 -26.99 -2.56
C ARG A 718 -2.84 -25.58 -2.19
N ALA A 719 -2.10 -24.92 -1.30
CA ALA A 719 -2.27 -23.50 -1.01
C ALA A 719 -1.56 -22.62 -2.06
N PHE A 720 -1.91 -21.33 -2.14
CA PHE A 720 -1.28 -20.37 -3.06
C PHE A 720 0.26 -20.37 -2.95
N ASP A 721 0.79 -20.48 -1.73
CA ASP A 721 2.23 -20.50 -1.48
C ASP A 721 2.94 -21.73 -2.06
N GLU A 722 2.24 -22.82 -2.36
CA GLU A 722 2.77 -24.09 -2.88
C GLU A 722 2.73 -24.18 -4.42
N LEU A 723 2.19 -23.16 -5.10
CA LEU A 723 2.06 -23.10 -6.57
C LEU A 723 3.38 -22.68 -7.26
N ASP A 724 4.47 -23.37 -7.00
CA ASP A 724 5.81 -22.97 -7.44
C ASP A 724 6.26 -23.59 -8.78
N ARG A 725 5.43 -24.41 -9.44
CA ARG A 725 5.80 -25.04 -10.73
C ARG A 725 5.93 -24.00 -11.83
N GLU A 726 6.90 -24.20 -12.72
CA GLU A 726 7.11 -23.33 -13.89
C GLU A 726 5.95 -23.46 -14.89
N LEU A 727 5.57 -22.33 -15.48
CA LEU A 727 4.59 -22.27 -16.58
C LEU A 727 5.21 -22.79 -17.87
N LEU A 728 4.41 -23.45 -18.71
CA LEU A 728 4.83 -23.96 -20.02
C LEU A 728 5.06 -22.84 -21.05
N TYR A 729 4.50 -21.64 -20.80
CA TYR A 729 4.66 -20.47 -21.64
C TYR A 729 4.82 -19.17 -20.82
N ASP A 730 5.57 -18.21 -21.36
CA ASP A 730 5.76 -16.90 -20.73
C ASP A 730 4.65 -15.91 -21.15
N TYR A 731 3.69 -15.69 -20.26
CA TYR A 731 2.54 -14.79 -20.51
C TYR A 731 2.87 -13.34 -20.15
N PRO A 732 2.89 -12.38 -21.09
CA PRO A 732 3.36 -11.00 -20.83
C PRO A 732 2.64 -10.26 -19.70
N LYS A 733 1.36 -10.58 -19.45
CA LYS A 733 0.49 -9.88 -18.49
C LYS A 733 0.38 -10.54 -17.12
N VAL A 734 1.23 -11.52 -16.87
CA VAL A 734 1.38 -12.15 -15.55
C VAL A 734 2.51 -11.43 -14.80
N ARG A 735 2.33 -11.20 -13.49
CA ARG A 735 3.30 -10.51 -12.65
C ARG A 735 4.67 -11.19 -12.76
N LYS A 736 5.74 -10.42 -12.99
CA LYS A 736 7.11 -10.95 -13.06
C LYS A 736 7.75 -10.84 -11.68
N THR A 737 7.75 -11.94 -10.92
CA THR A 737 8.34 -11.99 -9.57
C THR A 737 9.79 -12.50 -9.60
N LYS A 738 10.12 -13.37 -10.57
CA LYS A 738 11.46 -13.98 -10.79
C LYS A 738 11.79 -14.06 -12.29
N ASP A 739 12.95 -14.61 -12.63
CA ASP A 739 13.38 -14.79 -14.03
C ASP A 739 12.44 -15.69 -14.84
N LYS A 740 11.85 -16.71 -14.20
CA LYS A 740 10.80 -17.57 -14.77
C LYS A 740 9.49 -17.43 -14.01
N LYS A 741 8.38 -17.52 -14.74
CA LYS A 741 7.02 -17.43 -14.19
C LYS A 741 6.49 -18.77 -13.72
N THR A 742 5.71 -18.73 -12.65
CA THR A 742 5.19 -19.89 -11.93
C THR A 742 3.66 -19.94 -11.92
N GLU A 743 3.10 -21.08 -11.53
CA GLU A 743 1.66 -21.25 -11.29
C GLU A 743 1.10 -20.19 -10.33
N LYS A 744 1.88 -19.77 -9.33
CA LYS A 744 1.55 -18.69 -8.38
C LYS A 744 1.34 -17.36 -9.08
N ASP A 745 2.19 -17.04 -10.06
CA ASP A 745 2.03 -15.81 -10.82
C ASP A 745 0.75 -15.88 -11.67
N LEU A 746 0.47 -17.03 -12.29
CA LEU A 746 -0.80 -17.26 -13.00
C LEU A 746 -2.01 -17.20 -12.04
N ALA A 747 -1.91 -17.76 -10.84
CA ALA A 747 -2.96 -17.71 -9.81
C ALA A 747 -3.24 -16.27 -9.35
N SER A 748 -2.25 -15.38 -9.33
CA SER A 748 -2.42 -13.97 -8.95
C SER A 748 -3.14 -13.11 -10.01
N SER A 749 -3.37 -13.66 -11.19
CA SER A 749 -3.85 -12.98 -12.39
C SER A 749 -5.26 -12.41 -12.31
N PHE A 750 -6.11 -12.92 -11.41
CA PHE A 750 -7.44 -12.35 -11.18
C PHE A 750 -7.38 -10.93 -10.61
N TYR A 751 -6.21 -10.54 -10.08
CA TYR A 751 -5.96 -9.24 -9.49
C TYR A 751 -5.14 -8.35 -10.45
N PRO A 752 -5.49 -7.06 -10.65
CA PRO A 752 -4.74 -6.18 -11.54
C PRO A 752 -3.25 -6.09 -11.18
N ILE A 753 -2.38 -5.96 -12.19
CA ILE A 753 -0.91 -5.88 -12.00
C ILE A 753 -0.53 -4.72 -11.07
N ASN A 754 -1.14 -3.55 -11.26
CA ASN A 754 -0.85 -2.33 -10.50
C ASN A 754 -1.73 -2.17 -9.25
N GLY A 755 -2.56 -3.17 -8.95
CA GLY A 755 -3.62 -3.11 -7.95
C GLY A 755 -4.85 -2.31 -8.40
N PHE A 756 -5.90 -2.36 -7.59
CA PHE A 756 -7.06 -1.48 -7.61
C PHE A 756 -6.78 -0.08 -7.05
N GLY A 757 -5.64 0.15 -6.37
CA GLY A 757 -5.18 1.50 -6.05
C GLY A 757 -5.74 2.12 -4.76
N TYR A 758 -6.07 1.32 -3.74
CA TYR A 758 -6.62 1.79 -2.46
C TYR A 758 -5.83 2.94 -1.82
N SER A 759 -4.50 2.89 -1.84
CA SER A 759 -3.60 3.88 -1.22
C SER A 759 -3.09 4.95 -2.19
N LYS A 760 -3.65 5.03 -3.41
CA LYS A 760 -3.21 5.96 -4.47
C LYS A 760 -4.33 6.94 -4.79
N SER A 761 -4.02 8.23 -4.79
CA SER A 761 -4.96 9.25 -5.21
C SER A 761 -5.05 9.30 -6.74
N TYR A 762 -6.21 8.96 -7.30
CA TYR A 762 -6.43 9.00 -8.76
C TYR A 762 -6.30 10.43 -9.30
N ALA A 763 -6.61 11.45 -8.50
CA ALA A 763 -6.55 12.86 -8.89
C ALA A 763 -5.15 13.34 -9.32
N ILE A 764 -4.09 12.77 -8.72
CA ILE A 764 -2.68 13.19 -8.94
C ILE A 764 -1.78 12.11 -9.53
N SER A 765 -2.11 10.83 -9.32
CA SER A 765 -1.25 9.71 -9.75
C SER A 765 -1.78 9.01 -11.00
N SER A 766 -3.08 9.12 -11.29
CA SER A 766 -3.66 8.58 -12.51
C SER A 766 -3.54 9.58 -13.63
N SER A 767 -2.81 9.19 -14.67
CA SER A 767 -2.75 9.94 -15.90
C SER A 767 -3.53 9.17 -16.96
N SER A 768 -4.49 9.83 -17.62
CA SER A 768 -5.12 9.28 -18.82
C SER A 768 -5.28 10.36 -19.89
N PRO A 769 -5.54 9.99 -21.16
CA PRO A 769 -5.76 10.99 -22.19
C PRO A 769 -6.92 11.93 -21.82
N PRO A 770 -6.77 13.25 -21.92
CA PRO A 770 -7.82 14.22 -21.56
C PRO A 770 -8.99 14.23 -22.54
N GLY A 771 -8.79 13.74 -23.76
CA GLY A 771 -9.76 13.79 -24.85
C GLY A 771 -10.24 15.22 -25.15
N SER A 772 -11.54 15.38 -25.37
CA SER A 772 -12.13 16.61 -25.88
C SER A 772 -12.04 17.84 -24.96
N ILE A 773 -11.61 17.70 -23.69
CA ILE A 773 -11.32 18.85 -22.84
C ILE A 773 -10.07 19.59 -23.36
N PHE A 774 -9.11 18.87 -23.94
CA PHE A 774 -7.89 19.44 -24.48
C PHE A 774 -8.12 20.36 -25.70
N LYS A 775 -9.26 20.21 -26.40
CA LYS A 775 -9.65 21.09 -27.51
C LYS A 775 -9.73 22.56 -27.10
N LEU A 776 -9.96 22.85 -25.82
CA LEU A 776 -9.95 24.22 -25.28
C LEU A 776 -8.57 24.88 -25.45
N LEU A 777 -7.48 24.12 -25.32
CA LEU A 777 -6.12 24.64 -25.55
C LEU A 777 -5.83 24.86 -27.03
N ILE A 778 -6.36 24.00 -27.91
CA ILE A 778 -6.27 24.19 -29.35
C ILE A 778 -7.03 25.45 -29.77
N ALA A 779 -8.25 25.63 -29.24
CA ALA A 779 -9.05 26.85 -29.43
C ALA A 779 -8.27 28.09 -28.97
N TYR A 780 -7.74 28.06 -27.75
CA TYR A 780 -6.98 29.17 -27.18
C TYR A 780 -5.75 29.52 -28.02
N THR A 781 -4.97 28.53 -28.47
CA THR A 781 -3.76 28.79 -29.27
C THR A 781 -4.10 29.49 -30.59
N ALA A 782 -5.09 28.97 -31.32
CA ALA A 782 -5.53 29.58 -32.57
C ALA A 782 -6.14 30.98 -32.38
N LEU A 783 -6.91 31.18 -31.30
CA LEU A 783 -7.46 32.49 -30.95
C LEU A 783 -6.36 33.50 -30.59
N LYS A 784 -5.31 33.08 -29.87
CA LYS A 784 -4.17 33.92 -29.50
C LYS A 784 -3.42 34.42 -30.74
N GLU A 785 -3.11 33.53 -31.67
CA GLU A 785 -2.45 33.88 -32.94
C GLU A 785 -3.36 34.80 -33.76
N ARG A 786 -4.65 34.45 -33.89
CA ARG A 786 -5.64 35.27 -34.62
C ARG A 786 -5.83 36.66 -34.02
N TYR A 787 -5.90 36.77 -32.69
CA TYR A 787 -6.01 38.05 -31.98
C TYR A 787 -4.79 38.93 -32.28
N SER A 788 -3.60 38.35 -32.19
CA SER A 788 -2.33 39.06 -32.46
C SER A 788 -2.29 39.56 -33.90
N TYR A 789 -2.67 38.72 -34.86
CA TYR A 789 -2.78 39.09 -36.27
C TYR A 789 -3.78 40.24 -36.49
N LEU A 790 -4.97 40.19 -35.88
CA LEU A 790 -5.98 41.24 -36.06
C LEU A 790 -5.51 42.58 -35.47
N LYS A 791 -4.85 42.55 -34.30
CA LYS A 791 -4.29 43.75 -33.67
C LYS A 791 -3.15 44.35 -34.48
N GLN A 792 -2.20 43.53 -34.97
CA GLN A 792 -1.09 44.00 -35.80
C GLN A 792 -1.56 44.64 -37.12
N ASN A 793 -2.69 44.17 -37.67
CA ASN A 793 -3.26 44.67 -38.92
C ASN A 793 -4.40 45.69 -38.72
N ASN A 794 -4.62 46.22 -37.51
CA ASN A 794 -5.71 47.16 -37.17
C ASN A 794 -7.12 46.70 -37.62
N LYS A 795 -7.37 45.38 -37.61
CA LYS A 795 -8.67 44.79 -37.98
C LYS A 795 -9.58 44.64 -36.76
N SER A 796 -10.90 44.67 -36.99
CA SER A 796 -11.89 44.51 -35.93
C SER A 796 -11.82 43.13 -35.26
N LEU A 797 -11.86 43.10 -33.93
CA LEU A 797 -11.97 41.88 -33.13
C LEU A 797 -13.30 41.14 -33.31
N LYS A 798 -14.29 41.72 -34.00
CA LYS A 798 -15.49 40.98 -34.42
C LYS A 798 -15.17 39.80 -35.34
N ALA A 799 -14.03 39.83 -36.04
CA ALA A 799 -13.53 38.77 -36.92
C ALA A 799 -12.59 37.77 -36.22
N LEU A 800 -12.69 37.64 -34.90
CA LEU A 800 -11.83 36.79 -34.07
C LEU A 800 -12.01 35.30 -34.34
N ASN A 801 -13.18 34.86 -34.81
CA ASN A 801 -13.39 33.46 -35.17
C ASN A 801 -12.39 33.02 -36.28
N PRO A 802 -11.51 32.04 -36.02
CA PRO A 802 -10.43 31.70 -36.95
C PRO A 802 -10.90 30.84 -38.13
N LEU A 803 -11.95 30.03 -37.94
CA LEU A 803 -12.39 29.02 -38.91
C LEU A 803 -13.90 28.82 -38.85
N THR A 804 -14.51 28.61 -40.01
CA THR A 804 -15.88 28.09 -40.13
C THR A 804 -15.90 26.99 -41.18
N ILE A 805 -16.47 25.83 -40.81
CA ILE A 805 -16.62 24.68 -41.71
C ILE A 805 -18.07 24.22 -41.74
N ILE A 806 -18.39 23.36 -42.68
CA ILE A 806 -19.57 22.52 -42.70
C ILE A 806 -19.11 21.12 -42.31
N ASP A 807 -19.45 20.68 -41.10
CA ASP A 807 -19.09 19.36 -40.54
C ASP A 807 -20.14 18.33 -40.93
N ASP A 808 -19.99 17.78 -42.13
CA ASP A 808 -20.84 16.74 -42.69
C ASP A 808 -19.99 15.60 -43.26
N ILE A 809 -20.41 14.37 -42.95
CA ILE A 809 -19.73 13.15 -43.37
C ILE A 809 -20.49 12.57 -44.56
N TYR A 810 -19.86 12.58 -45.74
CA TYR A 810 -20.44 12.03 -46.96
C TYR A 810 -19.33 11.48 -47.89
N TRP A 811 -19.71 10.62 -48.84
CA TRP A 811 -18.80 10.10 -49.84
C TRP A 811 -18.75 11.03 -51.06
N ASP A 812 -17.55 11.34 -51.55
CA ASP A 812 -17.35 12.19 -52.73
C ASP A 812 -16.41 11.53 -53.73
N SER A 813 -16.92 11.20 -54.91
CA SER A 813 -16.16 10.57 -55.99
C SER A 813 -15.17 11.51 -56.68
N LYS A 814 -15.37 12.83 -56.56
CA LYS A 814 -14.59 13.85 -57.29
C LYS A 814 -13.32 14.29 -56.56
N VAL A 815 -13.21 14.01 -55.26
CA VAL A 815 -12.11 14.52 -54.41
C VAL A 815 -10.79 13.78 -54.64
N LYS A 816 -10.83 12.49 -54.98
CA LYS A 816 -9.65 11.66 -55.33
C LYS A 816 -10.06 10.57 -56.33
N LYS A 817 -9.12 10.11 -57.16
CA LYS A 817 -9.31 8.96 -58.06
C LYS A 817 -9.70 7.73 -57.22
N GLY A 818 -10.93 7.22 -57.41
CA GLY A 818 -11.52 6.16 -56.57
C GLY A 818 -12.44 6.63 -55.43
N GLY A 819 -12.67 7.95 -55.29
CA GLY A 819 -13.52 8.56 -54.27
C GLY A 819 -12.94 8.58 -52.86
N SER A 820 -13.46 9.47 -52.00
CA SER A 820 -13.06 9.55 -50.60
C SER A 820 -14.22 9.95 -49.69
N ILE A 821 -14.19 9.48 -48.44
CA ILE A 821 -15.06 10.00 -47.38
C ILE A 821 -14.59 11.41 -47.05
N VAL A 822 -15.44 12.40 -47.25
CA VAL A 822 -15.24 13.78 -46.79
C VAL A 822 -15.78 13.89 -45.36
N VAL A 823 -15.02 14.54 -44.49
CA VAL A 823 -15.40 14.75 -43.07
C VAL A 823 -15.83 16.17 -42.77
N ALA A 824 -15.48 17.12 -43.64
CA ALA A 824 -15.94 18.50 -43.56
C ALA A 824 -15.76 19.20 -44.91
N LYS A 825 -16.39 20.36 -45.09
CA LYS A 825 -16.17 21.30 -46.20
C LYS A 825 -15.90 22.70 -45.67
N SER A 826 -15.10 23.50 -46.37
CA SER A 826 -15.00 24.94 -46.11
C SER A 826 -16.24 25.67 -46.65
N LEU A 827 -16.44 26.93 -46.23
CA LEU A 827 -17.49 27.79 -46.81
C LEU A 827 -17.30 28.04 -48.31
N ALA A 828 -16.06 27.99 -48.82
CA ALA A 828 -15.74 28.09 -50.24
C ALA A 828 -15.84 26.73 -50.97
N ASN A 829 -16.62 25.78 -50.45
CA ASN A 829 -16.82 24.42 -50.99
C ASN A 829 -15.56 23.54 -51.14
N ARG A 830 -14.39 23.95 -50.63
CA ARG A 830 -13.22 23.06 -50.52
C ARG A 830 -13.52 21.88 -49.61
N ALA A 831 -13.38 20.65 -50.11
CA ALA A 831 -13.58 19.43 -49.34
C ALA A 831 -12.37 19.07 -48.46
N TYR A 832 -12.62 18.58 -47.25
CA TYR A 832 -11.64 17.99 -46.35
C TYR A 832 -11.82 16.46 -46.31
N PRO A 833 -11.12 15.71 -47.19
CA PRO A 833 -11.19 14.25 -47.19
C PRO A 833 -10.62 13.66 -45.91
N ARG A 834 -11.04 12.44 -45.57
CA ARG A 834 -10.54 11.71 -44.39
C ARG A 834 -9.03 11.51 -44.41
N ILE A 835 -8.43 11.40 -45.60
CA ILE A 835 -6.97 11.45 -45.77
C ILE A 835 -6.60 12.84 -46.28
N TYR A 836 -6.14 13.69 -45.38
CA TYR A 836 -5.84 15.11 -45.61
C TYR A 836 -4.40 15.42 -45.22
N LYS A 837 -3.64 16.04 -46.14
CA LYS A 837 -2.19 16.33 -45.98
C LYS A 837 -1.40 15.13 -45.43
N GLN A 838 -1.59 13.95 -46.05
CA GLN A 838 -0.98 12.67 -45.66
C GLN A 838 -1.33 12.15 -44.25
N GLY A 839 -2.17 12.86 -43.48
CA GLY A 839 -2.70 12.41 -42.21
C GLY A 839 -4.15 11.91 -42.31
N ARG A 840 -4.60 11.17 -41.29
CA ARG A 840 -5.99 10.68 -41.20
C ARG A 840 -6.82 11.55 -40.24
N LEU A 841 -7.73 12.36 -40.77
CA LEU A 841 -8.63 13.18 -39.95
C LEU A 841 -9.63 12.31 -39.17
N PRO A 842 -9.91 12.66 -37.90
CA PRO A 842 -10.96 12.03 -37.12
C PRO A 842 -12.34 12.46 -37.63
N ARG A 843 -13.34 11.60 -37.42
CA ARG A 843 -14.75 11.90 -37.71
C ARG A 843 -15.43 12.47 -36.47
N SER A 844 -16.44 13.30 -36.67
CA SER A 844 -17.37 13.67 -35.61
C SER A 844 -18.19 12.47 -35.14
N SER A 845 -18.59 12.49 -33.86
CA SER A 845 -19.44 11.45 -33.26
C SER A 845 -20.89 11.48 -33.76
N HIS A 846 -21.33 12.64 -34.27
CA HIS A 846 -22.65 12.86 -34.85
C HIS A 846 -22.50 13.24 -36.32
N VAL A 847 -23.40 12.75 -37.17
CA VAL A 847 -23.50 13.11 -38.59
C VAL A 847 -24.48 14.28 -38.73
N GLY A 848 -24.29 15.16 -39.71
CA GLY A 848 -25.22 16.26 -39.96
C GLY A 848 -25.07 17.41 -38.96
N ILE A 849 -23.84 17.70 -38.52
CA ILE A 849 -23.62 18.80 -37.57
C ILE A 849 -23.89 20.15 -38.27
N GLY A 850 -23.66 20.23 -39.58
CA GLY A 850 -23.90 21.41 -40.41
C GLY A 850 -22.81 22.47 -40.25
N LYS A 851 -23.19 23.75 -40.33
CA LYS A 851 -22.27 24.89 -40.20
C LYS A 851 -21.74 24.99 -38.76
N VAL A 852 -20.41 25.08 -38.62
CA VAL A 852 -19.67 25.09 -37.34
C VAL A 852 -18.61 26.18 -37.35
N ASP A 853 -18.80 27.19 -36.51
CA ASP A 853 -17.74 28.10 -36.04
C ASP A 853 -17.08 27.57 -34.75
N LEU A 854 -16.12 28.31 -34.17
CA LEU A 854 -15.42 27.87 -32.96
C LEU A 854 -16.37 27.62 -31.77
N ILE A 855 -17.39 28.46 -31.59
CA ILE A 855 -18.33 28.35 -30.47
C ILE A 855 -19.16 27.08 -30.64
N GLN A 856 -19.70 26.83 -31.84
CA GLN A 856 -20.42 25.59 -32.15
C GLN A 856 -19.50 24.36 -32.12
N ALA A 857 -18.22 24.51 -32.47
CA ALA A 857 -17.24 23.43 -32.40
C ALA A 857 -17.01 22.98 -30.95
N ILE A 858 -16.96 23.91 -30.00
CA ILE A 858 -16.86 23.60 -28.57
C ILE A 858 -18.20 23.00 -28.07
N GLU A 859 -19.33 23.60 -28.44
CA GLU A 859 -20.70 23.16 -28.08
C GLU A 859 -20.97 21.71 -28.48
N LYS A 860 -20.73 21.36 -29.75
CA LYS A 860 -20.97 20.04 -30.33
C LYS A 860 -19.75 19.13 -30.27
N SER A 861 -18.61 19.64 -29.82
CA SER A 861 -17.35 18.91 -29.67
C SER A 861 -16.82 18.33 -30.99
N SER A 862 -16.92 19.08 -32.11
CA SER A 862 -16.51 18.63 -33.46
C SER A 862 -15.04 18.20 -33.49
N ASN A 863 -14.76 16.95 -33.85
CA ASN A 863 -13.38 16.47 -34.03
C ASN A 863 -12.66 17.04 -35.27
N PRO A 864 -13.25 17.00 -36.48
CA PRO A 864 -12.58 17.47 -37.68
C PRO A 864 -12.28 18.97 -37.60
N TYR A 865 -13.13 19.78 -36.97
CA TYR A 865 -12.88 21.21 -36.76
C TYR A 865 -11.54 21.47 -36.05
N PHE A 866 -11.30 20.86 -34.88
CA PHE A 866 -10.07 21.10 -34.12
C PHE A 866 -8.83 20.53 -34.79
N SER A 867 -8.93 19.39 -35.50
CA SER A 867 -7.81 18.85 -36.26
C SER A 867 -7.43 19.74 -37.45
N ILE A 868 -8.42 20.31 -38.15
CA ILE A 868 -8.19 21.28 -39.24
C ILE A 868 -7.65 22.59 -38.67
N LEU A 869 -8.21 23.08 -37.56
CA LEU A 869 -7.74 24.28 -36.86
C LEU A 869 -6.25 24.15 -36.49
N ALA A 870 -5.86 23.04 -35.86
CA ALA A 870 -4.47 22.77 -35.49
C ALA A 870 -3.52 22.60 -36.69
N SER A 871 -4.03 22.21 -37.86
CA SER A 871 -3.22 21.90 -39.04
C SER A 871 -3.01 23.10 -39.97
N ASP A 872 -4.05 23.90 -40.14
CA ASP A 872 -4.14 24.89 -41.21
C ASP A 872 -4.19 26.33 -40.70
N PHE A 873 -4.53 26.53 -39.41
CA PHE A 873 -4.74 27.85 -38.81
C PHE A 873 -3.82 28.13 -37.61
N VAL A 874 -3.05 27.13 -37.17
CA VAL A 874 -1.96 27.31 -36.22
C VAL A 874 -0.66 27.32 -37.01
N GLU A 875 0.14 28.37 -36.85
CA GLU A 875 1.35 28.60 -37.67
C GLU A 875 2.36 27.44 -37.55
N ASN A 876 2.60 26.99 -36.32
CA ASN A 876 3.56 25.93 -36.02
C ASN A 876 3.01 24.94 -34.98
N PRO A 877 3.00 23.62 -35.26
CA PRO A 877 2.64 22.60 -34.27
C PRO A 877 3.43 22.67 -32.96
N TYR A 878 4.68 23.15 -32.96
CA TYR A 878 5.47 23.37 -31.75
C TYR A 878 4.79 24.35 -30.77
N THR A 879 4.06 25.34 -31.28
CA THR A 879 3.32 26.31 -30.47
C THR A 879 2.26 25.62 -29.60
N LEU A 880 1.68 24.51 -30.08
CA LEU A 880 0.69 23.75 -29.31
C LEU A 880 1.34 23.02 -28.12
N ILE A 881 2.53 22.45 -28.30
CA ILE A 881 3.29 21.82 -27.21
C ILE A 881 3.70 22.86 -26.17
N ASN A 882 4.21 24.00 -26.62
CA ASN A 882 4.60 25.09 -25.72
C ASN A 882 3.40 25.62 -24.96
N THR A 883 2.27 25.84 -25.65
CA THR A 883 1.02 26.24 -24.99
C THR A 883 0.56 25.21 -23.96
N ALA A 884 0.61 23.91 -24.27
CA ALA A 884 0.27 22.88 -23.28
C ALA A 884 1.18 22.95 -22.04
N LYS A 885 2.49 23.16 -22.23
CA LYS A 885 3.45 23.36 -21.13
C LYS A 885 3.18 24.65 -20.35
N ASP A 886 2.76 25.73 -21.01
CA ASP A 886 2.37 26.98 -20.38
C ASP A 886 1.12 26.78 -19.50
N PHE A 887 0.21 25.88 -19.86
CA PHE A 887 -0.91 25.47 -18.99
C PHE A 887 -0.54 24.39 -17.96
N SER A 888 0.76 24.16 -17.71
CA SER A 888 1.29 23.16 -16.75
C SER A 888 1.00 21.69 -17.11
N ILE A 889 0.69 21.39 -18.36
CA ILE A 889 0.54 20.00 -18.84
C ILE A 889 1.93 19.43 -19.17
N GLY A 890 2.15 18.17 -18.81
CA GLY A 890 3.45 17.49 -19.01
C GLY A 890 4.51 17.86 -17.97
N LYS A 891 4.13 18.57 -16.90
CA LYS A 891 4.98 18.91 -15.75
C LYS A 891 4.22 18.69 -14.45
N LYS A 892 4.94 18.42 -13.35
CA LYS A 892 4.35 18.35 -12.01
C LYS A 892 3.73 19.70 -11.63
N THR A 893 2.52 19.68 -11.09
CA THR A 893 1.78 20.88 -10.67
C THR A 893 2.39 21.51 -9.42
N GLY A 894 3.14 20.73 -8.64
CA GLY A 894 3.78 21.19 -7.41
C GLY A 894 2.80 21.34 -6.25
N ILE A 895 1.71 20.58 -6.28
CA ILE A 895 0.84 20.36 -5.11
C ILE A 895 1.67 19.89 -3.91
N ASP A 896 1.17 20.17 -2.71
CA ASP A 896 1.72 19.72 -1.44
C ASP A 896 1.53 18.20 -1.22
N LEU A 897 1.81 17.35 -2.23
CA LEU A 897 1.74 15.87 -2.16
C LEU A 897 2.93 15.22 -2.90
N LEU A 898 3.46 14.12 -2.38
CA LEU A 898 4.71 13.50 -2.85
C LEU A 898 4.56 12.64 -4.13
N ALA A 899 3.40 12.04 -4.36
CA ALA A 899 3.18 11.00 -5.39
C ALA A 899 2.49 11.54 -6.66
N GLU A 900 2.97 12.65 -7.19
CA GLU A 900 2.40 13.29 -8.39
C GLU A 900 3.00 12.75 -9.70
N SER A 901 2.13 12.41 -10.65
CA SER A 901 2.50 12.09 -12.04
C SER A 901 2.62 13.37 -12.88
N ALA A 902 3.67 13.46 -13.71
CA ALA A 902 3.88 14.61 -14.58
C ALA A 902 3.01 14.59 -15.86
N GLY A 903 2.38 13.46 -16.19
CA GLY A 903 1.75 13.25 -17.50
C GLY A 903 2.79 13.10 -18.62
N ASN A 904 2.35 13.18 -19.87
CA ASN A 904 3.21 13.08 -21.05
C ASN A 904 2.66 13.91 -22.23
N LEU A 905 3.57 14.50 -23.01
CA LEU A 905 3.28 15.20 -24.27
C LEU A 905 3.93 14.46 -25.45
N PRO A 906 3.28 14.41 -26.63
CA PRO A 906 3.86 13.75 -27.81
C PRO A 906 4.98 14.58 -28.44
N GLU A 907 5.99 13.89 -28.98
CA GLU A 907 7.14 14.49 -29.66
C GLU A 907 7.00 14.48 -31.20
N ASP A 908 6.10 13.65 -31.74
CA ASP A 908 6.00 13.33 -33.16
C ASP A 908 4.97 14.16 -33.95
N ILE A 909 4.26 15.08 -33.29
CA ILE A 909 3.18 15.86 -33.92
C ILE A 909 3.68 16.82 -35.01
N ILE A 910 4.98 17.10 -35.06
CA ILE A 910 5.59 18.04 -36.00
C ILE A 910 5.69 17.40 -37.39
N PHE A 911 6.16 16.16 -37.46
CA PHE A 911 6.39 15.44 -38.71
C PHE A 911 5.22 14.51 -39.07
N ASN A 912 4.45 14.02 -38.10
CA ASN A 912 3.30 13.14 -38.34
C ASN A 912 1.96 13.88 -38.19
N LYS A 913 1.32 14.16 -39.33
CA LYS A 913 0.00 14.82 -39.35
C LYS A 913 -1.11 14.01 -38.69
N THR A 914 -1.07 12.68 -38.73
CA THR A 914 -2.05 11.85 -38.00
C THR A 914 -1.89 12.00 -36.49
N SER A 915 -0.66 12.08 -36.00
CA SER A 915 -0.36 12.36 -34.60
C SER A 915 -0.83 13.77 -34.21
N LEU A 916 -0.61 14.78 -35.05
CA LEU A 916 -1.13 16.14 -34.83
C LEU A 916 -2.66 16.17 -34.74
N TYR A 917 -3.36 15.51 -35.67
CA TYR A 917 -4.83 15.48 -35.67
C TYR A 917 -5.40 14.78 -34.44
N SER A 918 -4.73 13.71 -33.97
CA SER A 918 -5.10 12.97 -32.76
C SER A 918 -4.78 13.76 -31.48
N PHE A 919 -3.65 14.46 -31.45
CA PHE A 919 -3.26 15.36 -30.38
C PHE A 919 -4.24 16.54 -30.23
N ALA A 920 -4.70 17.11 -31.35
CA ALA A 920 -5.66 18.22 -31.36
C ALA A 920 -7.02 17.85 -30.71
N ILE A 921 -7.37 16.56 -30.64
CA ILE A 921 -8.57 16.08 -29.96
C ILE A 921 -8.28 15.49 -28.57
N GLY A 922 -7.05 15.63 -28.08
CA GLY A 922 -6.61 15.18 -26.76
C GLY A 922 -6.33 13.68 -26.65
N GLN A 923 -5.92 13.03 -27.74
CA GLN A 923 -5.51 11.62 -27.80
C GLN A 923 -4.02 11.48 -28.17
N HIS A 924 -3.61 10.31 -28.69
CA HIS A 924 -2.22 9.91 -28.94
C HIS A 924 -1.46 9.62 -27.62
N SER A 925 -0.14 9.85 -27.55
CA SER A 925 0.65 9.70 -26.33
C SER A 925 0.48 10.85 -25.32
N LEU A 926 -0.50 11.74 -25.53
CA LEU A 926 -0.89 12.76 -24.56
C LEU A 926 -1.60 12.11 -23.37
N ILE A 927 -1.05 12.31 -22.18
CA ILE A 927 -1.62 11.80 -20.95
C ILE A 927 -1.54 12.90 -19.88
N VAL A 928 -2.64 13.19 -19.19
CA VAL A 928 -2.70 14.25 -18.18
C VAL A 928 -3.36 13.75 -16.90
N THR A 929 -3.09 14.41 -15.78
CA THR A 929 -3.79 14.16 -14.52
C THR A 929 -5.06 15.02 -14.41
N PRO A 930 -6.06 14.59 -13.62
CA PRO A 930 -7.22 15.40 -13.24
C PRO A 930 -6.85 16.75 -12.66
N LEU A 931 -5.85 16.79 -11.79
CA LEU A 931 -5.38 18.05 -11.20
C LEU A 931 -4.80 19.00 -12.26
N GLN A 932 -4.00 18.52 -13.22
CA GLN A 932 -3.50 19.34 -14.34
C GLN A 932 -4.67 19.91 -15.16
N THR A 933 -5.71 19.11 -15.39
CA THR A 933 -6.92 19.56 -16.10
C THR A 933 -7.68 20.63 -15.30
N ALA A 934 -7.74 20.49 -13.97
CA ALA A 934 -8.35 21.50 -13.11
C ALA A 934 -7.59 22.82 -13.16
N ILE A 935 -6.25 22.79 -13.09
CA ILE A 935 -5.39 23.99 -13.20
C ILE A 935 -5.57 24.67 -14.56
N MET A 936 -5.70 23.89 -15.64
CA MET A 936 -5.98 24.43 -16.97
C MET A 936 -7.30 25.23 -16.99
N LEU A 937 -8.36 24.71 -16.37
CA LEU A 937 -9.66 25.38 -16.28
C LEU A 937 -9.63 26.57 -15.31
N VAL A 938 -8.88 26.48 -14.21
CA VAL A 938 -8.62 27.60 -13.28
C VAL A 938 -7.99 28.77 -14.04
N ALA A 939 -7.01 28.51 -14.89
CA ALA A 939 -6.38 29.55 -15.71
C ALA A 939 -7.36 30.21 -16.68
N ILE A 940 -8.29 29.46 -17.28
CA ILE A 940 -9.34 30.03 -18.12
C ILE A 940 -10.31 30.87 -17.26
N ALA A 941 -10.66 30.38 -16.07
CA ALA A 941 -11.58 31.06 -15.16
C ALA A 941 -11.01 32.40 -14.66
N ASN A 942 -9.75 32.44 -14.25
CA ASN A 942 -9.12 33.56 -13.53
C ASN A 942 -8.30 34.52 -14.41
N LYS A 943 -8.57 34.53 -15.73
CA LYS A 943 -7.91 35.41 -16.73
C LYS A 943 -6.41 35.13 -16.92
N GLY A 944 -6.05 33.85 -16.99
CA GLY A 944 -4.73 33.38 -17.42
C GLY A 944 -3.70 33.20 -16.31
N LYS A 945 -4.08 33.27 -15.03
CA LYS A 945 -3.14 33.09 -13.92
C LYS A 945 -3.00 31.60 -13.58
N ILE A 946 -1.79 31.05 -13.78
CA ILE A 946 -1.48 29.69 -13.33
C ILE A 946 -0.97 29.78 -11.89
N LEU A 947 -1.77 29.28 -10.98
CA LEU A 947 -1.52 29.30 -9.55
C LEU A 947 -1.04 27.92 -9.10
N LYS A 948 -0.11 27.87 -8.14
CA LYS A 948 0.26 26.60 -7.49
C LYS A 948 -0.96 26.07 -6.72
N PRO A 949 -1.42 24.83 -6.96
CA PRO A 949 -2.50 24.24 -6.18
C PRO A 949 -2.08 24.04 -4.72
N LYS A 950 -2.98 24.35 -3.77
CA LYS A 950 -2.69 24.29 -2.34
C LYS A 950 -3.66 23.39 -1.60
N LEU A 951 -3.13 22.68 -0.61
CA LEU A 951 -3.93 21.96 0.39
C LEU A 951 -3.82 22.55 1.79
N LEU A 952 -2.74 23.28 2.08
CA LEU A 952 -2.52 23.96 3.35
C LEU A 952 -3.02 25.40 3.27
N MET A 953 -3.84 25.83 4.24
CA MET A 953 -4.25 27.23 4.33
C MET A 953 -3.04 28.14 4.50
N SER A 954 -2.95 29.18 3.67
CA SER A 954 -1.88 30.17 3.68
C SER A 954 -2.33 31.44 2.96
N ASP A 955 -1.94 32.60 3.48
CA ASP A 955 -2.37 33.90 2.95
C ASP A 955 -1.72 34.23 1.59
N GLU A 956 -0.58 33.62 1.26
CA GLU A 956 0.21 33.98 0.07
C GLU A 956 -0.10 33.13 -1.16
N THR A 957 -0.87 33.63 -2.13
CA THR A 957 -1.09 32.93 -3.41
C THR A 957 0.15 32.97 -4.30
N GLU A 958 0.77 31.81 -4.54
CA GLU A 958 1.94 31.68 -5.43
C GLU A 958 1.51 31.61 -6.90
N ILE A 959 1.75 32.69 -7.65
CA ILE A 959 1.54 32.74 -9.10
C ILE A 959 2.79 32.18 -9.77
N LYS A 960 2.68 31.01 -10.40
CA LYS A 960 3.81 30.39 -11.12
C LYS A 960 4.11 31.09 -12.44
N GLN A 961 3.06 31.46 -13.15
CA GLN A 961 3.16 32.09 -14.46
C GLN A 961 1.83 32.78 -14.82
N LYS A 962 1.92 33.79 -15.69
CA LYS A 962 0.76 34.47 -16.27
C LYS A 962 0.73 34.19 -17.77
N ILE A 963 -0.40 33.69 -18.24
CA ILE A 963 -0.68 33.39 -19.63
C ILE A 963 -1.46 34.58 -20.21
N PHE A 964 -1.16 34.95 -21.44
CA PHE A 964 -1.88 35.99 -22.17
C PHE A 964 -3.34 35.57 -22.42
N MET A 965 -4.29 36.17 -21.70
CA MET A 965 -5.72 35.81 -21.79
C MET A 965 -6.62 37.05 -21.85
N PRO A 966 -6.73 37.72 -23.01
CA PRO A 966 -7.70 38.79 -23.24
C PRO A 966 -9.14 38.33 -23.00
N ASP A 967 -10.01 39.27 -22.57
CA ASP A 967 -11.41 38.97 -22.29
C ASP A 967 -12.15 38.45 -23.54
N GLU A 968 -11.81 38.91 -24.76
CA GLU A 968 -12.45 38.44 -26.00
C GLU A 968 -12.16 36.96 -26.31
N ILE A 969 -10.93 36.51 -26.05
CA ILE A 969 -10.53 35.10 -26.21
C ILE A 969 -11.25 34.25 -25.16
N ARG A 970 -11.21 34.70 -23.90
CA ARG A 970 -11.81 34.03 -22.77
C ARG A 970 -13.32 33.88 -22.93
N GLU A 971 -14.02 34.96 -23.29
CA GLU A 971 -15.47 34.97 -23.48
C GLU A 971 -15.91 34.03 -24.60
N MET A 972 -15.17 33.97 -25.72
CA MET A 972 -15.51 33.05 -26.82
C MET A 972 -15.40 31.57 -26.40
N ILE A 973 -14.38 31.22 -25.61
CA ILE A 973 -14.21 29.87 -25.06
C ILE A 973 -15.35 29.55 -24.06
N LEU A 974 -15.64 30.47 -23.14
CA LEU A 974 -16.68 30.30 -22.12
C LEU A 974 -18.08 30.23 -22.74
N GLU A 975 -18.35 30.96 -23.82
CA GLU A 975 -19.61 30.88 -24.56
C GLU A 975 -19.82 29.48 -25.15
N GLY A 976 -18.79 28.93 -25.79
CA GLY A 976 -18.82 27.57 -26.31
C GLY A 976 -19.07 26.53 -25.23
N MET A 977 -18.38 26.67 -24.09
CA MET A 977 -18.59 25.80 -22.91
C MET A 977 -19.98 25.97 -22.28
N SER A 978 -20.54 27.18 -22.30
CA SER A 978 -21.89 27.47 -21.80
C SER A 978 -22.94 26.79 -22.67
N LYS A 979 -22.83 26.89 -24.01
CA LYS A 979 -23.75 26.22 -24.93
C LYS A 979 -23.65 24.70 -24.79
N ALA A 980 -22.48 24.13 -24.55
CA ALA A 980 -22.33 22.69 -24.34
C ALA A 980 -23.21 22.15 -23.18
N VAL A 981 -23.45 22.96 -22.14
CA VAL A 981 -24.27 22.56 -20.98
C VAL A 981 -25.72 23.07 -21.05
N SER A 982 -26.00 24.16 -21.77
CA SER A 982 -27.31 24.83 -21.76
C SER A 982 -28.10 24.68 -23.05
N SER A 983 -27.47 24.51 -24.22
CA SER A 983 -28.18 24.48 -25.50
C SER A 983 -28.75 23.09 -25.80
N ASN A 984 -29.84 23.03 -26.57
CA ASN A 984 -30.45 21.76 -27.00
C ASN A 984 -29.51 20.89 -27.85
N ALA A 985 -28.60 21.52 -28.61
CA ALA A 985 -27.57 20.84 -29.39
C ALA A 985 -26.27 20.59 -28.60
N GLY A 986 -26.22 21.03 -27.34
CA GLY A 986 -25.04 21.00 -26.49
C GLY A 986 -24.63 19.58 -26.13
N SER A 987 -23.32 19.33 -26.14
CA SER A 987 -22.82 17.98 -25.91
C SER A 987 -23.24 17.44 -24.55
N ALA A 988 -23.24 18.24 -23.46
CA ALA A 988 -23.49 17.76 -22.09
C ALA A 988 -24.98 17.70 -21.70
N ARG A 989 -25.79 18.68 -22.14
CA ARG A 989 -27.18 18.91 -21.66
C ARG A 989 -28.03 17.64 -21.70
N ALA A 990 -28.05 16.95 -22.83
CA ALA A 990 -28.90 15.77 -23.02
C ALA A 990 -28.64 14.67 -21.98
N ASN A 991 -27.38 14.48 -21.59
CA ASN A 991 -27.04 13.45 -20.60
C ASN A 991 -27.29 13.91 -19.16
N ILE A 992 -27.06 15.19 -18.86
CA ILE A 992 -27.43 15.77 -17.56
C ILE A 992 -28.93 15.56 -17.33
N ILE A 993 -29.77 15.94 -18.29
CA ILE A 993 -31.22 15.75 -18.21
C ILE A 993 -31.56 14.26 -18.07
N LYS A 994 -30.95 13.37 -18.86
CA LYS A 994 -31.21 11.93 -18.79
C LYS A 994 -30.92 11.35 -17.40
N ASN A 995 -29.79 11.71 -16.79
CA ASN A 995 -29.42 11.21 -15.46
C ASN A 995 -30.28 11.82 -14.35
N LEU A 996 -30.52 13.12 -14.41
CA LEU A 996 -31.32 13.84 -13.40
C LEU A 996 -32.83 13.56 -13.49
N LYS A 997 -33.34 13.01 -14.61
CA LYS A 997 -34.75 12.61 -14.73
C LYS A 997 -35.21 11.63 -13.64
N LYS A 998 -34.29 10.88 -13.03
CA LYS A 998 -34.58 10.00 -11.89
C LYS A 998 -34.99 10.76 -10.63
N ASP A 999 -34.59 12.03 -10.51
CA ASP A 999 -34.92 12.93 -9.41
C ASP A 999 -35.48 14.25 -9.95
N PRO A 1000 -36.82 14.42 -9.95
CA PRO A 1000 -37.48 15.62 -10.45
C PRO A 1000 -37.01 16.93 -9.79
N LYS A 1001 -36.61 16.88 -8.50
CA LYS A 1001 -36.15 18.07 -7.77
C LYS A 1001 -34.79 18.54 -8.29
N LEU A 1002 -33.84 17.62 -8.44
CA LEU A 1002 -32.53 17.92 -9.04
C LEU A 1002 -32.65 18.44 -10.48
N LEU A 1003 -33.59 17.90 -11.26
CA LEU A 1003 -33.84 18.39 -12.62
C LEU A 1003 -34.37 19.84 -12.63
N GLN A 1004 -35.25 20.21 -11.70
CA GLN A 1004 -35.77 21.57 -11.59
C GLN A 1004 -34.66 22.56 -11.19
N GLU A 1005 -33.80 22.17 -10.27
CA GLU A 1005 -32.64 22.99 -9.86
C GLU A 1005 -31.62 23.14 -10.98
N TYR A 1006 -31.36 22.09 -11.75
CA TYR A 1006 -30.51 22.19 -12.93
C TYR A 1006 -31.03 23.24 -13.92
N LYS A 1007 -32.34 23.28 -14.16
CA LYS A 1007 -32.94 24.32 -15.02
C LYS A 1007 -32.75 25.74 -14.45
N LYS A 1008 -32.67 25.90 -13.12
CA LYS A 1008 -32.41 27.20 -12.47
C LYS A 1008 -30.94 27.60 -12.60
N LEU A 1009 -30.03 26.65 -12.40
CA LEU A 1009 -28.58 26.87 -12.30
C LEU A 1009 -27.83 26.70 -13.63
N SER A 1010 -28.47 26.24 -14.71
CA SER A 1010 -27.79 25.89 -15.97
C SER A 1010 -27.05 27.05 -16.64
N ASN A 1011 -27.38 28.29 -16.30
CA ASN A 1011 -26.74 29.50 -16.84
C ASN A 1011 -25.58 30.00 -15.96
N GLU A 1012 -25.43 29.44 -14.75
CA GLU A 1012 -24.43 29.85 -13.77
C GLU A 1012 -23.17 28.99 -13.80
N PHE A 1013 -23.10 28.00 -14.69
CA PHE A 1013 -21.89 27.23 -14.93
C PHE A 1013 -21.71 26.94 -16.42
N VAL A 1014 -20.47 26.69 -16.79
CA VAL A 1014 -20.07 26.28 -18.14
C VAL A 1014 -19.29 24.98 -18.04
N GLY A 1015 -19.25 24.18 -19.10
CA GLY A 1015 -18.47 22.94 -19.03
C GLY A 1015 -18.15 22.30 -20.37
N LYS A 1016 -17.27 21.30 -20.31
CA LYS A 1016 -16.85 20.53 -21.49
C LYS A 1016 -16.80 19.05 -21.16
N THR A 1017 -17.54 18.26 -21.94
CA THR A 1017 -17.48 16.79 -21.89
C THR A 1017 -16.30 16.27 -22.67
N SER A 1018 -15.74 15.16 -22.19
CA SER A 1018 -14.74 14.40 -22.92
C SER A 1018 -14.91 12.89 -22.76
N THR A 1019 -14.66 12.19 -23.86
CA THR A 1019 -14.55 10.75 -23.97
C THR A 1019 -13.16 10.43 -24.50
N ALA A 1020 -12.33 9.87 -23.64
CA ALA A 1020 -10.95 9.52 -23.95
C ALA A 1020 -10.87 8.03 -24.23
N GLU A 1021 -10.55 7.68 -25.47
CA GLU A 1021 -10.48 6.31 -25.93
C GLU A 1021 -9.09 5.74 -25.66
N PHE A 1022 -9.01 4.53 -25.12
CA PHE A 1022 -7.75 3.84 -24.88
C PHE A 1022 -7.87 2.35 -25.17
N MET A 1023 -6.74 1.74 -25.56
CA MET A 1023 -6.66 0.31 -25.78
C MET A 1023 -6.30 -0.37 -24.47
N PHE A 1024 -7.14 -1.29 -24.02
CA PHE A 1024 -6.92 -2.07 -22.81
C PHE A 1024 -7.28 -3.52 -23.07
N ASN A 1025 -6.46 -4.42 -22.55
CA ASN A 1025 -6.73 -5.85 -22.66
C ASN A 1025 -6.89 -6.44 -21.25
N PRO A 1026 -8.12 -6.65 -20.77
CA PRO A 1026 -8.38 -7.22 -19.45
C PRO A 1026 -8.07 -8.72 -19.38
N ASN A 1027 -7.82 -9.37 -20.53
CA ASN A 1027 -7.67 -10.81 -20.61
C ASN A 1027 -6.20 -11.22 -20.69
N ILE A 1028 -5.90 -12.41 -20.19
CA ILE A 1028 -4.51 -12.88 -20.05
C ILE A 1028 -4.16 -13.88 -21.14
N ASN A 1029 -5.16 -14.57 -21.71
CA ASN A 1029 -4.92 -15.54 -22.77
C ASN A 1029 -4.20 -14.88 -23.97
N PRO A 1030 -3.16 -15.54 -24.52
CA PRO A 1030 -2.31 -15.01 -25.58
C PRO A 1030 -3.02 -14.47 -26.83
N SER A 1031 -4.10 -15.10 -27.28
CA SER A 1031 -4.83 -14.69 -28.48
C SER A 1031 -5.69 -13.43 -28.28
N SER A 1032 -5.95 -13.05 -27.02
CA SER A 1032 -6.77 -11.89 -26.73
C SER A 1032 -6.15 -10.61 -27.28
N LYS A 1033 -6.96 -9.84 -28.00
CA LYS A 1033 -6.55 -8.52 -28.49
C LYS A 1033 -6.98 -7.45 -27.50
N ALA A 1034 -6.23 -6.37 -27.43
CA ALA A 1034 -6.68 -5.20 -26.72
C ALA A 1034 -8.00 -4.70 -27.33
N GLU A 1035 -8.91 -4.32 -26.46
CA GLU A 1035 -10.19 -3.74 -26.83
C GLU A 1035 -10.21 -2.27 -26.49
N LYS A 1036 -11.14 -1.56 -27.09
CA LYS A 1036 -11.27 -0.13 -26.93
C LYS A 1036 -12.19 0.16 -25.75
N TYR A 1037 -11.67 0.88 -24.76
CA TYR A 1037 -12.40 1.37 -23.60
C TYR A 1037 -12.37 2.89 -23.58
N ASN A 1038 -13.26 3.49 -22.79
CA ASN A 1038 -13.36 4.93 -22.65
C ASN A 1038 -13.19 5.35 -21.19
N ASN A 1039 -12.42 6.40 -20.96
CA ASN A 1039 -12.49 7.20 -19.74
C ASN A 1039 -13.40 8.40 -20.00
N ILE A 1040 -14.31 8.66 -19.07
CA ILE A 1040 -15.24 9.77 -19.16
C ILE A 1040 -14.74 10.90 -18.29
N TRP A 1041 -14.77 12.09 -18.86
CA TRP A 1041 -14.30 13.30 -18.22
C TRP A 1041 -15.33 14.41 -18.36
N PHE A 1042 -15.40 15.26 -17.35
CA PHE A 1042 -16.10 16.52 -17.44
C PHE A 1042 -15.36 17.58 -16.64
N GLY A 1043 -15.13 18.73 -17.28
CA GLY A 1043 -14.59 19.92 -16.64
C GLY A 1043 -15.63 21.03 -16.64
N ALA A 1044 -15.84 21.67 -15.51
CA ALA A 1044 -16.79 22.76 -15.34
C ALA A 1044 -16.22 23.93 -14.56
N ILE A 1045 -16.75 25.12 -14.85
CA ILE A 1045 -16.48 26.36 -14.14
C ILE A 1045 -17.83 26.93 -13.72
N SER A 1046 -18.04 27.12 -12.42
CA SER A 1046 -19.20 27.79 -11.83
C SER A 1046 -18.90 29.26 -11.61
N PHE A 1047 -19.91 30.10 -11.79
CA PHE A 1047 -19.87 31.54 -11.58
C PHE A 1047 -20.96 31.97 -10.59
N GLU A 1048 -20.73 33.10 -9.95
CA GLU A 1048 -21.68 33.72 -9.03
C GLU A 1048 -22.92 34.20 -9.80
N SER A 1049 -24.11 34.03 -9.21
CA SER A 1049 -25.38 34.43 -9.82
C SER A 1049 -25.46 35.96 -9.90
N ASN A 1050 -25.70 36.49 -11.10
CA ASN A 1050 -25.84 37.92 -11.30
C ASN A 1050 -27.17 38.21 -12.04
N LYS A 1051 -28.28 38.26 -11.28
CA LYS A 1051 -29.65 38.32 -11.81
C LYS A 1051 -29.94 39.56 -12.67
N SER A 1052 -29.10 40.59 -12.59
CA SER A 1052 -29.25 41.87 -13.32
C SER A 1052 -28.19 42.10 -14.43
N ALA A 1053 -27.33 41.11 -14.71
CA ALA A 1053 -26.19 41.26 -15.61
C ALA A 1053 -26.55 41.07 -17.09
N SER A 1054 -26.00 41.93 -17.95
CA SER A 1054 -25.99 41.71 -19.40
C SER A 1054 -25.19 40.45 -19.77
N LYS A 1055 -25.39 39.86 -20.97
CA LYS A 1055 -24.65 38.65 -21.41
C LYS A 1055 -23.12 38.77 -21.29
N LYS A 1056 -22.55 39.99 -21.39
CA LYS A 1056 -21.11 40.27 -21.24
C LYS A 1056 -20.61 40.26 -19.78
N GLN A 1057 -21.50 40.31 -18.80
CA GLN A 1057 -21.17 40.35 -17.37
C GLN A 1057 -21.35 38.99 -16.67
N LEU A 1058 -21.82 37.96 -17.39
CA LEU A 1058 -22.14 36.63 -16.82
C LEU A 1058 -20.92 35.90 -16.24
N TRP A 1059 -19.71 36.12 -16.76
CA TRP A 1059 -18.53 35.33 -16.41
C TRP A 1059 -17.44 36.13 -15.69
N GLN A 1060 -17.81 37.15 -14.92
CA GLN A 1060 -16.83 38.03 -14.26
C GLN A 1060 -16.27 37.43 -12.97
N LYS A 1061 -17.10 36.74 -12.18
CA LYS A 1061 -16.72 36.19 -10.86
C LYS A 1061 -16.81 34.67 -10.84
N PRO A 1062 -15.72 33.95 -11.15
CA PRO A 1062 -15.70 32.50 -11.04
C PRO A 1062 -15.67 32.08 -9.56
N GLU A 1063 -16.47 31.10 -9.20
CA GLU A 1063 -16.58 30.57 -7.82
C GLU A 1063 -15.87 29.24 -7.65
N LEU A 1064 -15.97 28.36 -8.65
CA LEU A 1064 -15.58 26.96 -8.50
C LEU A 1064 -15.13 26.37 -9.83
N VAL A 1065 -14.09 25.55 -9.79
CA VAL A 1065 -13.71 24.64 -10.89
C VAL A 1065 -13.91 23.22 -10.42
N VAL A 1066 -14.61 22.42 -11.23
CA VAL A 1066 -14.88 21.00 -10.94
C VAL A 1066 -14.39 20.15 -12.10
N VAL A 1067 -13.57 19.15 -11.81
CA VAL A 1067 -13.14 18.12 -12.76
C VAL A 1067 -13.53 16.75 -12.23
N VAL A 1068 -14.27 16.00 -13.04
CA VAL A 1068 -14.67 14.62 -12.74
C VAL A 1068 -14.04 13.70 -13.79
N GLN A 1069 -13.30 12.68 -13.34
CA GLN A 1069 -12.79 11.58 -14.18
C GLN A 1069 -13.37 10.25 -13.69
N LEU A 1070 -14.00 9.52 -14.60
CA LEU A 1070 -14.52 8.17 -14.37
C LEU A 1070 -13.78 7.19 -15.29
N ASN A 1071 -13.16 6.17 -14.70
CA ASN A 1071 -12.47 5.14 -15.46
C ASN A 1071 -13.48 4.11 -16.00
N PHE A 1072 -13.28 3.60 -17.21
CA PHE A 1072 -14.16 2.58 -17.83
C PHE A 1072 -15.64 3.00 -17.86
N GLY A 1073 -15.91 4.14 -18.47
CA GLY A 1073 -17.27 4.68 -18.64
C GLY A 1073 -17.88 4.38 -20.01
N SER A 1074 -19.21 4.30 -20.08
CA SER A 1074 -19.94 3.82 -21.25
C SER A 1074 -20.77 4.88 -21.99
N GLY A 1075 -21.38 5.84 -21.27
CA GLY A 1075 -22.32 6.82 -21.82
C GLY A 1075 -21.69 8.15 -22.24
N GLY A 1076 -20.37 8.23 -22.19
CA GLY A 1076 -19.55 9.35 -22.66
C GLY A 1076 -19.66 10.68 -21.92
N LYS A 1077 -20.66 10.85 -21.02
CA LYS A 1077 -20.95 12.16 -20.42
C LYS A 1077 -21.53 12.07 -19.00
N GLU A 1078 -21.44 10.92 -18.33
CA GLU A 1078 -22.05 10.67 -17.00
C GLU A 1078 -21.48 11.62 -15.94
N ALA A 1079 -20.18 11.90 -16.05
CA ALA A 1079 -19.43 12.87 -15.24
C ALA A 1079 -20.05 14.28 -15.19
N ALA A 1080 -20.80 14.70 -16.21
CA ALA A 1080 -21.43 16.03 -16.23
C ALA A 1080 -22.53 16.19 -15.16
N ALA A 1081 -23.29 15.12 -14.91
CA ALA A 1081 -24.34 15.14 -13.88
C ALA A 1081 -23.74 15.19 -12.47
N LEU A 1082 -22.63 14.46 -12.24
CA LEU A 1082 -21.90 14.48 -10.97
C LEU A 1082 -21.34 15.88 -10.68
N ALA A 1083 -20.70 16.50 -11.67
CA ALA A 1083 -20.16 17.86 -11.52
C ALA A 1083 -21.26 18.89 -11.20
N PHE A 1084 -22.45 18.77 -11.82
CA PHE A 1084 -23.58 19.63 -11.47
C PHE A 1084 -24.01 19.44 -10.00
N GLN A 1085 -24.13 18.19 -9.53
CA GLN A 1085 -24.50 17.92 -8.13
C GLN A 1085 -23.47 18.49 -7.14
N ILE A 1086 -22.19 18.47 -7.48
CA ILE A 1086 -21.13 19.09 -6.67
C ILE A 1086 -21.27 20.61 -6.63
N ILE A 1087 -21.47 21.25 -7.78
CA ILE A 1087 -21.67 22.72 -7.86
C ILE A 1087 -22.88 23.10 -7.01
N LYS A 1088 -24.00 22.37 -7.14
CA LYS A 1088 -25.19 22.56 -6.32
C LYS A 1088 -24.84 22.43 -4.82
N LYS A 1089 -24.18 21.34 -4.42
CA LYS A 1089 -23.85 21.08 -3.02
C LYS A 1089 -22.95 22.18 -2.43
N TYR A 1090 -21.97 22.65 -3.20
CA TYR A 1090 -21.12 23.76 -2.80
C TYR A 1090 -21.92 25.06 -2.59
N LYS A 1091 -22.85 25.38 -3.51
CA LYS A 1091 -23.72 26.56 -3.37
C LYS A 1091 -24.63 26.47 -2.14
N GLU A 1092 -25.15 25.29 -1.81
CA GLU A 1092 -25.90 25.07 -0.56
C GLU A 1092 -25.04 25.34 0.68
N LEU A 1093 -23.80 24.80 0.70
CA LEU A 1093 -22.88 24.99 1.83
C LEU A 1093 -22.49 26.48 2.00
N LYS A 1094 -22.20 27.18 0.90
CA LYS A 1094 -21.89 28.62 0.89
C LYS A 1094 -23.06 29.47 1.41
N LEU A 1095 -24.30 29.09 1.11
CA LEU A 1095 -25.48 29.77 1.65
C LEU A 1095 -25.62 29.53 3.15
N SER A 1096 -25.42 28.29 3.62
CA SER A 1096 -25.49 27.97 5.05
C SER A 1096 -24.40 28.65 5.89
N SER A 1097 -23.19 28.82 5.34
CA SER A 1097 -22.09 29.48 6.02
C SER A 1097 -22.25 31.00 6.12
N ASN A 1098 -23.06 31.61 5.24
CA ASN A 1098 -23.38 33.05 5.30
C ASN A 1098 -24.54 33.36 6.25
N THR A 1099 -25.31 32.34 6.65
CA THR A 1099 -26.43 32.45 7.61
C THR A 1099 -26.04 32.13 9.05
N LEU A 1100 -24.88 31.51 9.26
CA LEU A 1100 -24.23 31.27 10.55
C LEU A 1100 -23.22 32.39 10.82
#